data_AF-A0A1F9TYG3-F1
#
_entry.id   AF-A0A1F9TYG3-F1
#
_cell.length_a   1.000
_cell.length_b   1.000
_cell.length_c   1.000
_cell.angle_alpha   90.00
_cell.angle_beta   90.00
_cell.angle_gamma   90.00
#
_symmetry.space_group_name_H-M   'P 1'
#
loop_
_entity.id
_entity.type
_entity.pdbx_description
1 polymer ?
#
loop_
_entity_poly.entity_id
_entity_poly.type
_entity_poly.pdbx_seq_one_letter_code
_entity_poly.pdbx_strand_id
1 'polypeptide(L)'
;MPSIKKWNLFIYFVIFMVLSTAGKAVKLVTDYWWFQELGFTEIFTKTLSAQLALGIGAAVLAWAVLLLNWRSARRARRKPFIIFGPEVSVAGPFQQLGEIGPLVDALMLFAILAGGVLIGSWSAGHWESTLKFFHASSFGWNDPVFGRDAGFYVFQVPFLKFLYHYALTVTVLSMLVSVAMHAAGRLIVIVPGGFEAAPAVKTHFAVLGGCLALLVAFHFQFAMFDLLHFQREIAPGAGYSQLNAFLPGLKVLRVVAVLAALLLWASPWFADARILFGAILLLVGGTILARVYAQVVQKFEVAPNELVREEPFIRLGIENTRRAYGLDGAQELEFDPQENLDAAALQRNHLTLNNIRLWEHRPLRTTYSQLQEIRTYYDFLDADNDRYVVDGEYRQVMLSMRELVPESLPSRIWINEHLTYTHGYGLCLGPVNQISAEGLPEFFIKDIPPKSSTNIRVTRPEIYYGESRTKYAITNTLAKEFDYPSGDENVYSDYAGKGGVPAGGLLRRILFAVRFGELKILFSKDITPGSRFLYYRSVRERMDQCAPFLRFDNDPYVVISKEGRLFWMVDGYSITDRYPYSENVQGLNYIRNSVKATIDAYDGAVTLYVADPSDPIVKTYSGIFPGIFQPLDAMPEDLRSHIRYPQTLLDIQARIFAVYHMTDPQIFYNKEDLWKIPLRTAGGRSEVMQPYYTIMKLAGVGNREEFILMVPFTPSNKENMIAWMAARCDAPNYGKLLVYNFPKQKLVYGPQQIESRIDQDAEISKQLTLWNQGGSRVERGSLLVIPVDQSLLYVQPLYLEASGGGLPELKRVIAAYGNSIAMEENLELCLDRIFGGGGRRPRAAGSAAASGADDLSGLAREARDRFEKAQAAARRGDWSSFGDEMQAVRRILEKLAGKR
;
A
#
# COMPACT_ATOMS: atom_id res chain seq x y z
N MET A 1 -52.22 24.22 14.95
CA MET A 1 -50.87 23.81 15.40
C MET A 1 -50.35 24.85 16.38
N PRO A 2 -49.97 24.48 17.61
CA PRO A 2 -49.47 25.45 18.58
C PRO A 2 -48.18 26.08 18.04
N SER A 3 -48.07 27.40 18.13
CA SER A 3 -46.88 28.13 17.69
C SER A 3 -45.68 27.63 18.48
N ILE A 4 -44.80 26.84 17.86
CA ILE A 4 -43.50 26.52 18.43
C ILE A 4 -42.79 27.86 18.63
N LYS A 5 -42.76 28.35 19.87
CA LYS A 5 -42.04 29.58 20.22
C LYS A 5 -40.58 29.37 19.79
N LYS A 6 -39.97 30.39 19.16
CA LYS A 6 -38.57 30.36 18.69
C LYS A 6 -37.57 29.83 19.74
N TRP A 7 -37.91 30.04 21.01
CA TRP A 7 -37.15 29.56 22.16
C TRP A 7 -37.12 28.02 22.28
N ASN A 8 -38.24 27.32 22.01
CA ASN A 8 -38.31 25.86 22.11
C ASN A 8 -37.44 25.17 21.04
N LEU A 9 -37.41 25.72 19.81
CA LEU A 9 -36.57 25.20 18.74
C LEU A 9 -35.07 25.32 19.07
N PHE A 10 -34.67 26.40 19.74
CA PHE A 10 -33.30 26.59 20.22
C PHE A 10 -32.93 25.58 21.31
N ILE A 11 -33.80 25.32 22.30
CA ILE A 11 -33.56 24.30 23.32
C ILE A 11 -33.38 22.91 22.68
N TYR A 12 -34.30 22.50 21.79
CA TYR A 12 -34.22 21.19 21.16
C TYR A 12 -32.93 21.02 20.35
N PHE A 13 -32.48 22.09 19.67
CA PHE A 13 -31.20 22.10 18.99
C PHE A 13 -30.03 21.94 19.96
N VAL A 14 -30.03 22.65 21.10
CA VAL A 14 -28.99 22.52 22.13
C VAL A 14 -28.98 21.11 22.72
N ILE A 15 -30.13 20.54 23.07
CA ILE A 15 -30.24 19.17 23.61
C ILE A 15 -29.73 18.15 22.58
N PHE A 16 -30.16 18.26 21.33
CA PHE A 16 -29.68 17.40 20.25
C PHE A 16 -28.16 17.50 20.07
N MET A 17 -27.61 18.72 20.10
CA MET A 17 -26.18 18.96 19.93
C MET A 17 -25.38 18.39 21.12
N VAL A 18 -25.85 18.57 22.35
CA VAL A 18 -25.23 17.99 23.56
C VAL A 18 -25.25 16.46 23.50
N LEU A 19 -26.40 15.85 23.20
CA LEU A 19 -26.52 14.38 23.11
C LEU A 19 -25.67 13.81 21.97
N SER A 20 -25.62 14.49 20.82
CA SER A 20 -24.83 14.07 19.66
C SER A 20 -23.31 14.20 19.87
N THR A 21 -22.87 15.12 20.75
CA THR A 21 -21.44 15.40 20.98
C THR A 21 -20.87 14.76 22.25
N ALA A 22 -21.71 14.35 23.22
CA ALA A 22 -21.26 13.79 24.48
C ALA A 22 -20.32 12.58 24.32
N GLY A 23 -20.66 11.61 23.47
CA GLY A 23 -19.80 10.44 23.21
C GLY A 23 -18.45 10.82 22.57
N LYS A 24 -18.45 11.81 21.67
CA LYS A 24 -17.22 12.34 21.06
C LYS A 24 -16.34 13.06 22.09
N ALA A 25 -16.95 13.78 23.03
CA ALA A 25 -16.23 14.44 24.11
C ALA A 25 -15.54 13.43 25.05
N VAL A 26 -16.22 12.34 25.39
CA VAL A 26 -15.61 11.25 26.18
C VAL A 26 -14.42 10.64 25.44
N LYS A 27 -14.58 10.35 24.14
CA LYS A 27 -13.48 9.84 23.31
C LYS A 27 -12.30 10.82 23.29
N LEU A 28 -12.56 12.11 23.08
CA LEU A 28 -11.55 13.15 23.02
C LEU A 28 -10.75 13.27 24.33
N VAL A 29 -11.41 13.24 25.49
CA VAL A 29 -10.72 13.32 26.79
C VAL A 29 -9.88 12.08 27.06
N THR A 30 -10.40 10.90 26.73
CA THR A 30 -9.66 9.65 26.93
C THR A 30 -8.51 9.50 25.92
N ASP A 31 -8.67 9.96 24.68
CA ASP A 31 -7.57 10.03 23.70
C ASP A 31 -6.50 11.04 24.17
N TYR A 32 -6.87 12.19 24.72
CA TYR A 32 -5.91 13.14 25.30
C TYR A 32 -5.01 12.49 26.36
N TRP A 33 -5.56 11.68 27.27
CA TRP A 33 -4.75 10.97 28.27
C TRP A 33 -3.85 9.91 27.66
N TRP A 34 -4.27 9.29 26.56
CA TRP A 34 -3.44 8.32 25.82
C TRP A 34 -2.26 9.03 25.14
N PHE A 35 -2.50 10.15 24.45
CA PHE A 35 -1.43 10.97 23.88
C PHE A 35 -0.48 11.51 24.96
N GLN A 36 -1.00 11.83 26.15
CA GLN A 36 -0.17 12.24 27.28
C GLN A 36 0.75 11.11 27.76
N GLU A 37 0.25 9.87 27.78
CA GLU A 37 1.01 8.70 28.19
C GLU A 37 2.13 8.37 27.19
N LEU A 38 1.87 8.49 25.88
CA LEU A 38 2.89 8.32 24.84
C LEU A 38 3.89 9.49 24.72
N GLY A 39 3.64 10.62 25.38
CA GLY A 39 4.44 11.84 25.20
C GLY A 39 4.14 12.62 23.92
N PHE A 40 3.03 12.33 23.23
CA PHE A 40 2.63 12.93 21.95
C PHE A 40 1.49 13.96 22.09
N THR A 41 1.37 14.59 23.25
CA THR A 41 0.37 15.65 23.54
C THR A 41 0.40 16.79 22.51
N GLU A 42 1.57 17.12 21.96
CA GLU A 42 1.74 18.12 20.90
C GLU A 42 0.88 17.79 19.67
N ILE A 43 0.90 16.54 19.20
CA ILE A 43 0.12 16.10 18.02
C ILE A 43 -1.37 16.32 18.26
N PHE A 44 -1.87 15.87 19.41
CA PHE A 44 -3.27 15.99 19.76
C PHE A 44 -3.71 17.45 19.89
N THR A 45 -2.98 18.25 20.65
CA THR A 45 -3.34 19.64 20.93
C THR A 45 -3.23 20.53 19.69
N LYS A 46 -2.21 20.35 18.85
CA LYS A 46 -2.08 21.05 17.56
C LYS A 46 -3.18 20.66 16.60
N THR A 47 -3.48 19.37 16.46
CA THR A 47 -4.55 18.89 15.59
C THR A 47 -5.91 19.42 16.04
N LEU A 48 -6.24 19.28 17.33
CA LEU A 48 -7.51 19.74 17.87
C LEU A 48 -7.67 21.26 17.80
N SER A 49 -6.63 22.01 18.15
CA SER A 49 -6.67 23.49 18.07
C SER A 49 -6.82 23.98 16.64
N ALA A 50 -6.15 23.35 15.66
CA ALA A 50 -6.30 23.66 14.24
C ALA A 50 -7.73 23.33 13.74
N GLN A 51 -8.27 22.16 14.10
CA GLN A 51 -9.65 21.77 13.78
C GLN A 51 -10.68 22.75 14.35
N LEU A 52 -10.53 23.13 15.62
CA LEU A 52 -11.44 24.07 16.29
C LEU A 52 -11.29 25.49 15.72
N ALA A 53 -10.07 25.99 15.53
CA ALA A 53 -9.83 27.32 14.98
C ALA A 53 -10.40 27.44 13.56
N LEU A 54 -10.13 26.47 12.70
CA LEU A 54 -10.63 26.45 11.33
C LEU A 54 -12.14 26.26 11.29
N GLY A 55 -12.68 25.32 12.07
CA GLY A 55 -14.12 25.05 12.10
C GLY A 55 -14.95 26.21 12.64
N ILE A 56 -14.53 26.81 13.76
CA ILE A 56 -15.20 27.97 14.36
C ILE A 56 -15.04 29.19 13.45
N GLY A 57 -13.84 29.48 12.96
CA GLY A 57 -13.58 30.60 12.06
C GLY A 57 -14.43 30.52 10.78
N ALA A 58 -14.48 29.33 10.16
CA ALA A 58 -15.28 29.08 8.98
C ALA A 58 -16.79 29.15 9.24
N ALA A 59 -17.28 28.66 10.39
CA ALA A 59 -18.69 28.78 10.76
C ALA A 59 -19.10 30.24 10.97
N VAL A 60 -18.30 31.01 11.71
CA VAL A 60 -18.55 32.43 12.00
C VAL A 60 -18.57 33.24 10.71
N LEU A 61 -17.60 33.01 9.80
CA LEU A 61 -17.55 33.67 8.51
C LEU A 61 -18.77 33.31 7.64
N ALA A 62 -19.17 32.04 7.60
CA ALA A 62 -20.32 31.59 6.83
C ALA A 62 -21.62 32.22 7.37
N TRP A 63 -21.79 32.24 8.70
CA TRP A 63 -22.92 32.92 9.32
C TRP A 63 -22.93 34.41 9.02
N ALA A 64 -21.79 35.09 9.08
CA ALA A 64 -21.72 36.51 8.76
C ALA A 64 -22.21 36.80 7.34
N VAL A 65 -21.75 36.02 6.36
CA VAL A 65 -22.15 36.16 4.95
C VAL A 65 -23.63 35.80 4.75
N LEU A 66 -24.08 34.64 5.25
CA LEU A 66 -25.45 34.16 5.08
C LEU A 66 -26.47 35.05 5.79
N LEU A 67 -26.16 35.56 6.99
CA LEU A 67 -27.01 36.50 7.73
C LEU A 67 -27.07 37.86 7.03
N LEU A 68 -25.96 38.35 6.48
CA LEU A 68 -25.93 39.59 5.70
C LEU A 68 -26.78 39.45 4.42
N ASN A 69 -26.64 38.32 3.72
CA ASN A 69 -27.43 37.97 2.54
C ASN A 69 -28.93 37.87 2.87
N TRP A 70 -29.28 37.14 3.93
CA TRP A 70 -30.66 37.01 4.42
C TRP A 70 -31.26 38.36 4.84
N ARG A 71 -30.51 39.20 5.58
CA ARG A 71 -30.95 40.55 5.96
C ARG A 71 -31.23 41.41 4.73
N SER A 72 -30.38 41.32 3.71
CA SER A 72 -30.55 42.06 2.45
C SER A 72 -31.79 41.61 1.69
N ALA A 73 -32.00 40.29 1.55
CA ALA A 73 -33.21 39.72 0.95
C ALA A 73 -34.49 40.11 1.72
N ARG A 74 -34.44 40.09 3.07
CA ARG A 74 -35.57 40.47 3.93
C ARG A 74 -35.92 41.96 3.81
N ARG A 75 -34.94 42.86 3.66
CA ARG A 75 -35.20 44.28 3.42
C ARG A 75 -35.92 44.50 2.09
N ALA A 76 -35.57 43.75 1.04
CA ALA A 76 -36.20 43.84 -0.27
C ALA A 76 -37.70 43.51 -0.25
N ARG A 77 -38.15 42.60 0.63
CA ARG A 77 -39.58 42.25 0.85
C ARG A 77 -40.44 43.40 1.37
N ARG A 78 -39.86 44.46 1.96
CA ARG A 78 -40.64 45.55 2.57
C ARG A 78 -41.29 46.50 1.55
N LYS A 79 -40.99 46.35 0.25
CA LYS A 79 -41.59 47.14 -0.83
C LYS A 79 -42.49 46.23 -1.68
N PRO A 80 -43.82 46.45 -1.74
CA PRO A 80 -44.69 45.64 -2.57
C PRO A 80 -44.36 45.85 -4.07
N PHE A 81 -44.23 44.75 -4.81
CA PHE A 81 -44.10 44.76 -6.27
C PHE A 81 -45.49 44.58 -6.87
N ILE A 82 -46.04 45.64 -7.46
CA ILE A 82 -47.40 45.66 -8.02
C ILE A 82 -47.27 45.72 -9.55
N ILE A 83 -47.78 44.71 -10.25
CA ILE A 83 -47.86 44.67 -11.71
C ILE A 83 -49.28 45.13 -12.10
N PHE A 84 -49.40 46.14 -12.95
CA PHE A 84 -50.69 46.61 -13.46
C PHE A 84 -51.00 45.90 -14.79
N GLY A 85 -52.09 45.10 -14.84
CA GLY A 85 -52.57 44.46 -16.07
C GLY A 85 -53.98 43.84 -15.92
N PRO A 86 -54.81 43.75 -16.98
CA PRO A 86 -56.25 43.48 -16.85
C PRO A 86 -56.65 42.03 -16.52
N GLU A 87 -55.76 41.04 -16.71
CA GLU A 87 -56.08 39.61 -16.51
C GLU A 87 -54.91 38.82 -15.90
N VAL A 88 -54.23 39.37 -14.90
CA VAL A 88 -53.26 38.57 -14.14
C VAL A 88 -53.96 37.97 -12.93
N SER A 89 -54.61 36.81 -13.12
CA SER A 89 -54.92 35.93 -12.00
C SER A 89 -53.60 35.45 -11.41
N VAL A 90 -53.18 36.09 -10.31
CA VAL A 90 -51.93 35.77 -9.59
C VAL A 90 -52.07 34.43 -8.83
N ALA A 91 -52.62 33.38 -9.44
CA ALA A 91 -52.78 32.06 -8.85
C ALA A 91 -51.51 31.23 -9.10
N GLY A 92 -50.38 31.67 -8.52
CA GLY A 92 -49.15 30.88 -8.50
C GLY A 92 -49.15 29.88 -7.34
N PRO A 93 -48.49 28.70 -7.45
CA PRO A 93 -48.42 27.69 -6.39
C PRO A 93 -47.78 28.18 -5.08
N PHE A 94 -47.20 29.38 -5.05
CA PHE A 94 -46.54 29.98 -3.89
C PHE A 94 -47.35 31.09 -3.19
N GLN A 95 -48.62 31.29 -3.58
CA GLN A 95 -49.45 32.38 -3.05
C GLN A 95 -49.71 32.24 -1.53
N GLN A 96 -49.84 31.01 -1.03
CA GLN A 96 -50.05 30.67 0.39
C GLN A 96 -48.78 30.83 1.27
N LEU A 97 -47.58 30.96 0.68
CA LEU A 97 -46.32 31.12 1.43
C LEU A 97 -46.13 32.52 2.06
N GLY A 98 -46.89 33.52 1.60
CA GLY A 98 -46.83 34.88 2.16
C GLY A 98 -47.42 35.00 3.56
N GLU A 99 -48.43 34.19 3.88
CA GLU A 99 -49.13 34.20 5.18
C GLU A 99 -48.31 33.53 6.30
N ILE A 100 -47.29 32.73 5.93
CA ILE A 100 -46.35 32.08 6.85
C ILE A 100 -44.99 32.82 6.95
N GLY A 101 -44.93 34.10 6.57
CA GLY A 101 -43.70 34.90 6.55
C GLY A 101 -42.81 34.82 7.82
N PRO A 102 -43.37 34.95 9.05
CA PRO A 102 -42.60 34.79 10.29
C PRO A 102 -42.06 33.38 10.52
N LEU A 103 -42.76 32.35 10.04
CA LEU A 103 -42.33 30.96 10.09
C LEU A 103 -41.18 30.72 9.08
N VAL A 104 -41.29 31.25 7.86
CA VAL A 104 -40.22 31.20 6.85
C VAL A 104 -38.95 31.89 7.35
N ASP A 105 -39.07 33.08 7.96
CA ASP A 105 -37.92 33.79 8.57
C ASP A 105 -37.28 32.96 9.69
N ALA A 106 -38.10 32.30 10.53
CA ALA A 106 -37.60 31.45 11.61
C ALA A 106 -36.90 30.17 11.10
N LEU A 107 -37.50 29.51 10.10
CA LEU A 107 -36.91 28.32 9.46
C LEU A 107 -35.62 28.66 8.71
N MET A 108 -35.56 29.83 8.04
CA MET A 108 -34.34 30.28 7.37
C MET A 108 -33.23 30.62 8.37
N LEU A 109 -33.55 31.28 9.49
CA LEU A 109 -32.55 31.52 10.55
C LEU A 109 -32.03 30.21 11.15
N PHE A 110 -32.91 29.24 11.37
CA PHE A 110 -32.50 27.90 11.80
C PHE A 110 -31.62 27.21 10.75
N ALA A 111 -32.00 27.27 9.47
CA ALA A 111 -31.21 26.71 8.37
C ALA A 111 -29.84 27.37 8.21
N ILE A 112 -29.74 28.69 8.41
CA ILE A 112 -28.45 29.41 8.41
C ILE A 112 -27.59 28.99 9.60
N LEU A 113 -28.18 28.90 10.80
CA LEU A 113 -27.47 28.45 12.00
C LEU A 113 -26.92 27.04 11.80
N ALA A 114 -27.79 26.09 11.45
CA ALA A 114 -27.43 24.70 11.19
C ALA A 114 -26.42 24.58 10.03
N GLY A 115 -26.65 25.29 8.93
CA GLY A 115 -25.77 25.31 7.76
C GLY A 115 -24.36 25.79 8.10
N GLY A 116 -24.20 26.84 8.90
CA GLY A 116 -22.88 27.29 9.32
C GLY A 116 -22.17 26.30 10.28
N VAL A 117 -22.90 25.59 11.15
CA VAL A 117 -22.31 24.49 11.95
C VAL A 117 -21.80 23.37 11.03
N LEU A 118 -22.59 22.97 10.02
CA LEU A 118 -22.20 21.93 9.06
C LEU A 118 -20.98 22.34 8.24
N ILE A 119 -20.96 23.59 7.74
CA ILE A 119 -19.82 24.15 7.02
C ILE A 119 -18.58 24.22 7.93
N GLY A 120 -18.74 24.64 9.18
CA GLY A 120 -17.66 24.67 10.16
C GLY A 120 -17.10 23.27 10.44
N SER A 121 -17.97 22.28 10.64
CA SER A 121 -17.54 20.88 10.83
C SER A 121 -16.84 20.31 9.60
N TRP A 122 -17.31 20.62 8.39
CA TRP A 122 -16.64 20.23 7.14
C TRP A 122 -15.28 20.91 6.99
N SER A 123 -15.20 22.20 7.36
CA SER A 123 -13.95 22.97 7.30
C SER A 123 -12.93 22.46 8.32
N ALA A 124 -13.36 22.07 9.52
CA ALA A 124 -12.48 21.46 10.53
C ALA A 124 -11.74 20.23 9.99
N GLY A 125 -12.34 19.47 9.06
CA GLY A 125 -11.69 18.34 8.38
C GLY A 125 -10.48 18.72 7.50
N HIS A 126 -10.31 20.00 7.15
CA HIS A 126 -9.21 20.51 6.31
C HIS A 126 -8.07 21.13 7.15
N TRP A 127 -7.97 20.76 8.42
CA TRP A 127 -6.91 21.22 9.32
C TRP A 127 -5.51 20.88 8.78
N GLU A 128 -5.35 19.70 8.18
CA GLU A 128 -4.05 19.21 7.70
C GLU A 128 -3.54 20.03 6.51
N SER A 129 -4.39 20.30 5.50
CA SER A 129 -4.02 21.14 4.36
C SER A 129 -3.71 22.57 4.79
N THR A 130 -4.39 23.06 5.84
CA THR A 130 -4.13 24.38 6.42
C THR A 130 -2.76 24.43 7.11
N LEU A 131 -2.42 23.45 7.94
CA LEU A 131 -1.11 23.42 8.61
C LEU A 131 0.04 23.23 7.61
N LYS A 132 -0.16 22.36 6.61
CA LYS A 132 0.78 22.17 5.48
C LYS A 132 1.00 23.46 4.70
N PHE A 133 -0.04 24.25 4.45
CA PHE A 133 0.09 25.54 3.77
C PHE A 133 1.03 26.50 4.51
N PHE A 134 0.94 26.57 5.83
CA PHE A 134 1.77 27.48 6.65
C PHE A 134 3.19 26.96 6.92
N HIS A 135 3.43 25.65 6.87
CA HIS A 135 4.73 25.03 7.13
C HIS A 135 5.36 24.40 5.87
N ALA A 136 4.92 24.84 4.68
CA ALA A 136 5.33 24.25 3.42
C ALA A 136 6.85 24.23 3.23
N SER A 137 7.39 23.05 2.91
CA SER A 137 8.80 22.87 2.55
C SER A 137 8.99 22.84 1.03
N SER A 138 10.18 23.19 0.54
CA SER A 138 10.52 23.10 -0.88
C SER A 138 11.00 21.69 -1.25
N PHE A 139 10.60 21.23 -2.43
CA PHE A 139 11.11 20.00 -3.05
C PHE A 139 12.43 20.21 -3.79
N GLY A 140 12.87 21.45 -3.96
CA GLY A 140 14.08 21.80 -4.71
C GLY A 140 13.93 21.61 -6.22
N TRP A 141 12.68 21.50 -6.71
CA TRP A 141 12.38 21.35 -8.13
C TRP A 141 11.22 22.27 -8.51
N ASN A 142 11.46 23.12 -9.51
CA ASN A 142 10.48 24.04 -10.06
C ASN A 142 9.88 23.47 -11.35
N ASP A 143 8.56 23.54 -11.47
CA ASP A 143 7.87 23.12 -12.67
C ASP A 143 8.19 24.06 -13.85
N PRO A 144 8.44 23.52 -15.05
CA PRO A 144 8.82 24.34 -16.21
C PRO A 144 7.66 25.16 -16.81
N VAL A 145 6.40 24.90 -16.40
CA VAL A 145 5.22 25.53 -17.00
C VAL A 145 4.82 26.82 -16.28
N PHE A 146 4.85 26.81 -14.95
CA PHE A 146 4.43 27.91 -14.08
C PHE A 146 5.56 28.45 -13.19
N GLY A 147 6.74 27.81 -13.17
CA GLY A 147 7.90 28.25 -12.40
C GLY A 147 7.71 28.16 -10.88
N ARG A 148 6.89 27.20 -10.43
CA ARG A 148 6.56 26.96 -9.02
C ARG A 148 7.24 25.68 -8.54
N ASP A 149 7.74 25.70 -7.31
CA ASP A 149 8.26 24.50 -6.66
C ASP A 149 7.17 23.42 -6.56
N ALA A 150 7.52 22.13 -6.67
CA ALA A 150 6.56 21.03 -6.48
C ALA A 150 5.77 21.14 -5.16
N GLY A 151 6.36 21.71 -4.11
CA GLY A 151 5.74 21.99 -2.82
C GLY A 151 4.56 22.96 -2.89
N PHE A 152 4.50 23.83 -3.91
CA PHE A 152 3.30 24.63 -4.17
C PHE A 152 2.08 23.73 -4.43
N TYR A 153 2.24 22.70 -5.26
CA TYR A 153 1.16 21.78 -5.64
C TYR A 153 0.81 20.80 -4.53
N VAL A 154 1.82 20.33 -3.79
CA VAL A 154 1.65 19.37 -2.70
C VAL A 154 1.07 20.02 -1.44
N PHE A 155 1.55 21.19 -1.04
CA PHE A 155 1.20 21.82 0.24
C PHE A 155 0.20 22.98 0.11
N GLN A 156 0.31 23.82 -0.92
CA GLN A 156 -0.44 25.08 -0.97
C GLN A 156 -1.75 24.98 -1.76
N VAL A 157 -1.74 24.35 -2.93
CA VAL A 157 -2.93 24.17 -3.78
C VAL A 157 -4.10 23.50 -3.04
N PRO A 158 -3.93 22.46 -2.19
CA PRO A 158 -5.04 21.86 -1.47
C PRO A 158 -5.80 22.84 -0.56
N PHE A 159 -5.08 23.73 0.14
CA PHE A 159 -5.69 24.75 0.99
C PHE A 159 -6.40 25.83 0.16
N LEU A 160 -5.79 26.26 -0.96
CA LEU A 160 -6.41 27.23 -1.87
C LEU A 160 -7.69 26.65 -2.52
N LYS A 161 -7.67 25.36 -2.90
CA LYS A 161 -8.86 24.64 -3.36
C LYS A 161 -9.92 24.56 -2.26
N PHE A 162 -9.54 24.31 -1.01
CA PHE A 162 -10.48 24.34 0.12
C PHE A 162 -11.17 25.72 0.24
N LEU A 163 -10.42 26.82 0.23
CA LEU A 163 -10.98 28.18 0.29
C LEU A 163 -11.94 28.45 -0.87
N TYR A 164 -11.59 28.00 -2.08
CA TYR A 164 -12.47 28.08 -3.25
C TYR A 164 -13.79 27.31 -3.05
N HIS A 165 -13.74 26.04 -2.63
CA HIS A 165 -14.95 25.24 -2.41
C HIS A 165 -15.80 25.79 -1.25
N TYR A 166 -15.16 26.32 -0.22
CA TYR A 166 -15.83 27.03 0.87
C TYR A 166 -16.60 28.26 0.34
N ALA A 167 -15.93 29.13 -0.42
CA ALA A 167 -16.54 30.34 -0.99
C ALA A 167 -17.67 29.99 -1.97
N LEU A 168 -17.49 28.95 -2.80
CA LEU A 168 -18.52 28.43 -3.70
C LEU A 168 -19.75 27.95 -2.93
N THR A 169 -19.54 27.13 -1.90
CA THR A 169 -20.63 26.59 -1.07
C THR A 169 -21.43 27.72 -0.40
N VAL A 170 -20.74 28.69 0.22
CA VAL A 170 -21.39 29.83 0.86
C VAL A 170 -22.13 30.69 -0.16
N THR A 171 -21.59 30.89 -1.36
CA THR A 171 -22.24 31.64 -2.45
C THR A 171 -23.49 30.94 -2.97
N VAL A 172 -23.42 29.64 -3.23
CA VAL A 172 -24.57 28.83 -3.70
C VAL A 172 -25.66 28.80 -2.63
N LEU A 173 -25.31 28.58 -1.36
CA LEU A 173 -26.28 28.65 -0.26
C LEU A 173 -26.90 30.05 -0.13
N SER A 174 -26.10 31.11 -0.34
CA SER A 174 -26.62 32.48 -0.35
C SER A 174 -27.62 32.69 -1.49
N MET A 175 -27.37 32.14 -2.67
CA MET A 175 -28.34 32.13 -3.78
C MET A 175 -29.62 31.37 -3.41
N LEU A 176 -29.52 30.17 -2.83
CA LEU A 176 -30.68 29.38 -2.43
C LEU A 176 -31.53 30.09 -1.36
N VAL A 177 -30.88 30.68 -0.35
CA VAL A 177 -31.54 31.52 0.66
C VAL A 177 -32.23 32.70 -0.03
N SER A 178 -31.59 33.35 -0.99
CA SER A 178 -32.17 34.46 -1.75
C SER A 178 -33.37 34.03 -2.61
N VAL A 179 -33.33 32.86 -3.26
CA VAL A 179 -34.47 32.30 -4.01
C VAL A 179 -35.64 32.05 -3.08
N ALA A 180 -35.43 31.31 -1.99
CA ALA A 180 -36.48 31.00 -1.02
C ALA A 180 -37.08 32.27 -0.41
N MET A 181 -36.23 33.26 -0.11
CA MET A 181 -36.67 34.53 0.45
C MET A 181 -37.46 35.37 -0.56
N HIS A 182 -37.01 35.51 -1.81
CA HIS A 182 -37.72 36.32 -2.80
C HIS A 182 -39.02 35.65 -3.29
N ALA A 183 -39.05 34.32 -3.40
CA ALA A 183 -40.24 33.55 -3.74
C ALA A 183 -41.34 33.70 -2.69
N ALA A 184 -41.03 33.50 -1.40
CA ALA A 184 -42.00 33.70 -0.32
C ALA A 184 -42.38 35.19 -0.11
N GLY A 185 -41.63 36.14 -0.67
CA GLY A 185 -41.95 37.56 -0.69
C GLY A 185 -42.85 38.01 -1.85
N ARG A 186 -43.27 37.10 -2.75
CA ARG A 186 -44.01 37.41 -4.00
C ARG A 186 -43.30 38.39 -4.94
N LEU A 187 -41.96 38.48 -4.87
CA LEU A 187 -41.16 39.38 -5.72
C LEU A 187 -40.75 38.76 -7.07
N ILE A 188 -41.17 37.52 -7.31
CA ILE A 188 -41.00 36.75 -8.55
C ILE A 188 -42.41 36.31 -8.96
N VAL A 189 -42.88 36.74 -10.13
CA VAL A 189 -44.22 36.46 -10.64
C VAL A 189 -44.10 35.77 -12.00
N ILE A 190 -44.95 34.77 -12.22
CA ILE A 190 -45.08 34.09 -13.52
C ILE A 190 -46.14 34.84 -14.33
N VAL A 191 -45.76 35.35 -15.49
CA VAL A 191 -46.64 36.07 -16.42
C VAL A 191 -46.69 35.33 -17.76
N PRO A 192 -47.77 35.45 -18.56
CA PRO A 192 -47.82 34.88 -19.91
C PRO A 192 -46.67 35.46 -20.75
N GLY A 193 -45.66 34.64 -21.07
CA GLY A 193 -44.43 35.05 -21.75
C GLY A 193 -43.14 34.95 -20.94
N GLY A 194 -43.19 34.63 -19.62
CA GLY A 194 -41.99 34.32 -18.83
C GLY A 194 -42.08 34.65 -17.34
N PHE A 195 -40.91 34.82 -16.71
CA PHE A 195 -40.79 35.24 -15.31
C PHE A 195 -40.48 36.74 -15.23
N GLU A 196 -41.21 37.47 -14.39
CA GLU A 196 -40.92 38.87 -14.08
C GLU A 196 -40.51 39.01 -12.61
N ALA A 197 -39.42 39.75 -12.37
CA ALA A 197 -38.82 39.89 -11.05
C ALA A 197 -38.58 41.37 -10.72
N ALA A 198 -38.77 41.73 -9.45
CA ALA A 198 -38.56 43.10 -8.98
C ALA A 198 -37.09 43.55 -9.17
N PRO A 199 -36.82 44.87 -9.38
CA PRO A 199 -35.45 45.38 -9.57
C PRO A 199 -34.48 45.02 -8.44
N ALA A 200 -34.97 44.96 -7.19
CA ALA A 200 -34.17 44.54 -6.04
C ALA A 200 -33.76 43.05 -6.11
N VAL A 201 -34.61 42.19 -6.68
CA VAL A 201 -34.31 40.77 -6.94
C VAL A 201 -33.24 40.66 -8.02
N LYS A 202 -33.41 41.38 -9.13
CA LYS A 202 -32.44 41.44 -10.23
C LYS A 202 -31.05 41.89 -9.73
N THR A 203 -31.01 42.96 -8.94
CA THR A 203 -29.76 43.48 -8.34
C THR A 203 -29.10 42.47 -7.39
N HIS A 204 -29.89 41.83 -6.53
CA HIS A 204 -29.36 40.86 -5.56
C HIS A 204 -28.75 39.63 -6.26
N PHE A 205 -29.45 39.06 -7.24
CA PHE A 205 -28.94 37.94 -8.03
C PHE A 205 -27.79 38.33 -8.97
N ALA A 206 -27.74 39.59 -9.43
CA ALA A 206 -26.60 40.10 -10.20
C ALA A 206 -25.32 40.16 -9.35
N VAL A 207 -25.42 40.60 -8.09
CA VAL A 207 -24.27 40.59 -7.14
C VAL A 207 -23.80 39.17 -6.87
N LEU A 208 -24.70 38.27 -6.49
CA LEU A 208 -24.37 36.86 -6.21
C LEU A 208 -23.86 36.14 -7.46
N GLY A 209 -24.46 36.41 -8.62
CA GLY A 209 -24.06 35.88 -9.92
C GLY A 209 -22.66 36.35 -10.32
N GLY A 210 -22.32 37.61 -10.07
CA GLY A 210 -20.97 38.11 -10.28
C GLY A 210 -19.95 37.46 -9.35
N CYS A 211 -20.28 37.23 -8.07
CA CYS A 211 -19.44 36.45 -7.17
C CYS A 211 -19.22 35.02 -7.68
N LEU A 212 -20.28 34.36 -8.15
CA LEU A 212 -20.19 33.02 -8.73
C LEU A 212 -19.32 33.00 -10.00
N ALA A 213 -19.49 33.97 -10.89
CA ALA A 213 -18.67 34.12 -12.10
C ALA A 213 -17.19 34.37 -11.77
N LEU A 214 -16.90 35.14 -10.71
CA LEU A 214 -15.53 35.31 -10.22
C LEU A 214 -14.94 33.99 -9.69
N LEU A 215 -15.74 33.20 -8.96
CA LEU A 215 -15.32 31.86 -8.53
C LEU A 215 -15.08 30.93 -9.72
N VAL A 216 -15.86 31.03 -10.80
CA VAL A 216 -15.60 30.32 -12.05
C VAL A 216 -14.24 30.73 -12.66
N ALA A 217 -13.80 31.98 -12.51
CA ALA A 217 -12.44 32.37 -12.91
C ALA A 217 -11.36 31.63 -12.10
N PHE A 218 -11.54 31.48 -10.79
CA PHE A 218 -10.65 30.66 -9.95
C PHE A 218 -10.70 29.17 -10.30
N HIS A 219 -11.86 28.64 -10.70
CA HIS A 219 -11.96 27.28 -11.21
C HIS A 219 -11.03 27.06 -12.41
N PHE A 220 -11.03 27.98 -13.38
CA PHE A 220 -10.10 27.90 -14.51
C PHE A 220 -8.64 28.07 -14.09
N GLN A 221 -8.35 28.87 -13.05
CA GLN A 221 -7.01 28.94 -12.47
C GLN A 221 -6.52 27.59 -11.94
N PHE A 222 -7.35 26.88 -11.17
CA PHE A 222 -6.99 25.55 -10.67
C PHE A 222 -6.94 24.50 -11.76
N ALA A 223 -7.82 24.58 -12.76
CA ALA A 223 -7.78 23.69 -13.92
C ALA A 223 -6.44 23.77 -14.67
N MET A 224 -5.79 24.94 -14.71
CA MET A 224 -4.45 25.07 -15.27
C MET A 224 -3.39 24.30 -14.46
N PHE A 225 -3.45 24.32 -13.13
CA PHE A 225 -2.53 23.55 -12.28
C PHE A 225 -2.77 22.04 -12.35
N ASP A 226 -4.04 21.65 -12.53
CA ASP A 226 -4.41 20.24 -12.68
C ASP A 226 -3.82 19.62 -13.95
N LEU A 227 -3.49 20.43 -14.98
CA LEU A 227 -2.80 19.96 -16.20
C LEU A 227 -1.52 19.17 -15.89
N LEU A 228 -0.77 19.56 -14.85
CA LEU A 228 0.50 18.89 -14.52
C LEU A 228 0.34 17.48 -13.92
N HIS A 229 -0.88 17.12 -13.52
CA HIS A 229 -1.19 15.86 -12.84
C HIS A 229 -1.96 14.88 -13.76
N PHE A 230 -2.18 15.26 -15.03
CA PHE A 230 -2.86 14.40 -15.99
C PHE A 230 -2.14 13.07 -16.16
N GLN A 231 -2.88 11.98 -16.21
CA GLN A 231 -2.36 10.65 -16.54
C GLN A 231 -2.73 10.37 -18.00
N ARG A 232 -1.73 10.36 -18.88
CA ARG A 232 -1.92 10.07 -20.32
C ARG A 232 -1.27 8.73 -20.63
N GLU A 233 -1.72 8.07 -21.69
CA GLU A 233 -1.22 6.74 -22.07
C GLU A 233 0.26 6.71 -22.45
N ILE A 234 0.78 7.84 -22.95
CA ILE A 234 2.17 8.00 -23.35
C ILE A 234 3.03 8.29 -22.13
N ALA A 235 2.80 9.41 -21.44
CA ALA A 235 3.58 9.85 -20.29
C ALA A 235 2.74 10.77 -19.36
N PRO A 236 3.05 10.82 -18.05
CA PRO A 236 2.33 11.65 -17.09
C PRO A 236 2.57 13.14 -17.30
N GLY A 237 1.61 13.93 -16.85
CA GLY A 237 1.57 15.39 -16.96
C GLY A 237 1.08 15.92 -18.30
N ALA A 238 1.15 17.25 -18.46
CA ALA A 238 0.64 17.96 -19.64
C ALA A 238 1.59 17.80 -20.84
N GLY A 239 1.05 17.37 -21.98
CA GLY A 239 1.78 17.30 -23.25
C GLY A 239 1.67 18.57 -24.09
N TYR A 240 2.05 18.45 -25.35
CA TYR A 240 2.13 19.59 -26.27
C TYR A 240 0.77 20.23 -26.50
N SER A 241 -0.26 19.45 -26.80
CA SER A 241 -1.60 20.00 -27.05
C SER A 241 -2.23 20.61 -25.79
N GLN A 242 -1.97 20.02 -24.62
CA GLN A 242 -2.47 20.58 -23.36
C GLN A 242 -1.84 21.95 -23.06
N LEU A 243 -0.53 22.10 -23.30
CA LEU A 243 0.16 23.36 -23.01
C LEU A 243 0.00 24.42 -24.10
N ASN A 244 -0.09 24.03 -25.37
CA ASN A 244 -0.18 24.99 -26.47
C ASN A 244 -1.61 25.30 -26.93
N ALA A 245 -2.59 24.44 -26.62
CA ALA A 245 -4.00 24.69 -26.97
C ALA A 245 -4.90 24.85 -25.74
N PHE A 246 -4.94 23.87 -24.82
CA PHE A 246 -5.83 23.93 -23.67
C PHE A 246 -5.46 25.05 -22.69
N LEU A 247 -4.18 25.20 -22.35
CA LEU A 247 -3.72 26.19 -21.39
C LEU A 247 -4.03 27.65 -21.83
N PRO A 248 -3.78 28.07 -23.09
CA PRO A 248 -4.25 29.36 -23.59
C PRO A 248 -5.77 29.51 -23.51
N GLY A 249 -6.53 28.47 -23.86
CA GLY A 249 -7.99 28.46 -23.73
C GLY A 249 -8.46 28.70 -22.29
N LEU A 250 -7.85 28.03 -21.31
CA LEU A 250 -8.12 28.24 -19.88
C LEU A 250 -7.76 29.66 -19.43
N LYS A 251 -6.64 30.22 -19.92
CA LYS A 251 -6.25 31.62 -19.64
C LYS A 251 -7.30 32.61 -20.15
N VAL A 252 -7.82 32.42 -21.37
CA VAL A 252 -8.88 33.25 -21.95
C VAL A 252 -10.18 33.09 -21.15
N LEU A 253 -10.58 31.87 -20.84
CA LEU A 253 -11.78 31.56 -20.06
C LEU A 253 -11.77 32.20 -18.68
N ARG A 254 -10.61 32.21 -18.01
CA ARG A 254 -10.42 32.92 -16.74
C ARG A 254 -10.69 34.41 -16.89
N VAL A 255 -10.18 35.06 -17.94
CA VAL A 255 -10.41 36.49 -18.21
C VAL A 255 -11.88 36.75 -18.55
N VAL A 256 -12.46 35.94 -19.41
CA VAL A 256 -13.89 35.93 -19.77
C VAL A 256 -14.78 35.84 -18.52
N ALA A 257 -14.45 34.97 -17.58
CA ALA A 257 -15.19 34.83 -16.32
C ALA A 257 -15.07 36.06 -15.41
N VAL A 258 -13.88 36.69 -15.35
CA VAL A 258 -13.72 37.98 -14.66
C VAL A 258 -14.55 39.08 -15.32
N LEU A 259 -14.55 39.17 -16.66
CA LEU A 259 -15.37 40.15 -17.38
C LEU A 259 -16.87 39.90 -17.17
N ALA A 260 -17.31 38.64 -17.20
CA ALA A 260 -18.67 38.26 -16.86
C ALA A 260 -19.05 38.68 -15.44
N ALA A 261 -18.15 38.51 -14.46
CA ALA A 261 -18.37 38.97 -13.09
C ALA A 261 -18.56 40.49 -13.01
N LEU A 262 -17.69 41.25 -13.68
CA LEU A 262 -17.77 42.72 -13.74
C LEU A 262 -19.06 43.20 -14.43
N LEU A 263 -19.45 42.57 -15.54
CA LEU A 263 -20.70 42.88 -16.24
C LEU A 263 -21.93 42.57 -15.39
N LEU A 264 -21.94 41.47 -14.64
CA LEU A 264 -23.02 41.14 -13.72
C LEU A 264 -23.11 42.15 -12.58
N TRP A 265 -21.99 42.55 -11.99
CA TRP A 265 -21.98 43.63 -10.99
C TRP A 265 -22.39 44.99 -11.56
N ALA A 266 -22.17 45.21 -12.86
CA ALA A 266 -22.56 46.44 -13.54
C ALA A 266 -24.03 46.47 -14.02
N SER A 267 -24.63 45.31 -14.23
CA SER A 267 -26.01 45.15 -14.72
C SER A 267 -27.08 45.98 -13.98
N PRO A 268 -27.04 46.19 -12.65
CA PRO A 268 -28.02 47.02 -11.95
C PRO A 268 -28.11 48.46 -12.45
N TRP A 269 -27.05 49.01 -13.06
CA TRP A 269 -27.04 50.35 -13.64
C TRP A 269 -27.64 50.42 -15.05
N PHE A 270 -27.74 49.29 -15.76
CA PHE A 270 -28.21 49.22 -17.15
C PHE A 270 -29.58 48.56 -17.32
N ALA A 271 -30.11 47.91 -16.28
CA ALA A 271 -31.45 47.32 -16.21
C ALA A 271 -31.84 46.31 -17.32
N ASP A 272 -30.86 45.69 -18.00
CA ASP A 272 -31.10 44.76 -19.12
C ASP A 272 -30.75 43.30 -18.75
N ALA A 273 -31.75 42.40 -18.86
CA ALA A 273 -31.61 40.97 -18.62
C ALA A 273 -30.75 40.25 -19.68
N ARG A 274 -30.54 40.87 -20.85
CA ARG A 274 -29.67 40.34 -21.92
C ARG A 274 -28.21 40.25 -21.48
N ILE A 275 -27.78 41.06 -20.51
CA ILE A 275 -26.40 41.03 -19.97
C ILE A 275 -26.13 39.71 -19.24
N LEU A 276 -27.11 39.20 -18.48
CA LEU A 276 -27.01 37.90 -17.81
C LEU A 276 -26.91 36.75 -18.82
N PHE A 277 -27.79 36.76 -19.83
CA PHE A 277 -27.77 35.75 -20.89
C PHE A 277 -26.48 35.81 -21.71
N GLY A 278 -25.99 37.01 -22.02
CA GLY A 278 -24.72 37.24 -22.70
C GLY A 278 -23.52 36.73 -21.90
N ALA A 279 -23.48 36.95 -20.59
CA ALA A 279 -22.42 36.44 -19.72
C ALA A 279 -22.40 34.89 -19.67
N ILE A 280 -23.57 34.25 -19.57
CA ILE A 280 -23.69 32.78 -19.60
C ILE A 280 -23.29 32.24 -20.98
N LEU A 281 -23.79 32.85 -22.06
CA LEU A 281 -23.46 32.45 -23.43
C LEU A 281 -21.96 32.59 -23.71
N LEU A 282 -21.33 33.66 -23.23
CA LEU A 282 -19.90 33.92 -23.37
C LEU A 282 -19.06 32.88 -22.62
N LEU A 283 -19.47 32.47 -21.42
CA LEU A 283 -18.82 31.40 -20.66
C LEU A 283 -19.00 30.02 -21.32
N VAL A 284 -20.23 29.64 -21.65
CA VAL A 284 -20.54 28.36 -22.28
C VAL A 284 -19.91 28.27 -23.68
N GLY A 285 -20.10 29.29 -24.51
CA GLY A 285 -19.51 29.39 -25.84
C GLY A 285 -17.98 29.36 -25.80
N GLY A 286 -17.36 30.09 -24.87
CA GLY A 286 -15.91 30.06 -24.69
C GLY A 286 -15.39 28.67 -24.32
N THR A 287 -16.10 27.93 -23.46
CA THR A 287 -15.65 26.58 -23.03
C THR A 287 -15.76 25.57 -24.17
N ILE A 288 -16.83 25.65 -24.97
CA ILE A 288 -17.00 24.82 -26.16
C ILE A 288 -15.92 25.14 -27.19
N LEU A 289 -15.68 26.43 -27.49
CA LEU A 289 -14.67 26.86 -28.44
C LEU A 289 -13.26 26.42 -28.03
N ALA A 290 -12.90 26.54 -26.75
CA ALA A 290 -11.60 26.09 -26.25
C ALA A 290 -11.39 24.57 -26.44
N ARG A 291 -12.44 23.77 -26.19
CA ARG A 291 -12.40 22.31 -26.40
C ARG A 291 -12.27 21.95 -27.88
N VAL A 292 -13.04 22.60 -28.74
CA VAL A 292 -12.99 22.39 -30.20
C VAL A 292 -11.62 22.77 -30.74
N TYR A 293 -11.08 23.93 -30.34
CA TYR A 293 -9.75 24.38 -30.75
C TYR A 293 -8.67 23.38 -30.36
N ALA A 294 -8.72 22.85 -29.14
CA ALA A 294 -7.72 21.88 -28.71
C ALA A 294 -7.81 20.54 -29.46
N GLN A 295 -9.03 20.08 -29.81
CA GLN A 295 -9.20 18.91 -30.67
C GLN A 295 -8.63 19.14 -32.08
N VAL A 296 -8.78 20.35 -32.63
CA VAL A 296 -8.19 20.73 -33.91
C VAL A 296 -6.66 20.68 -33.83
N VAL A 297 -6.05 21.29 -32.80
CA VAL A 297 -4.59 21.24 -32.63
C VAL A 297 -4.09 19.80 -32.45
N GLN A 298 -4.76 18.97 -31.64
CA GLN A 298 -4.39 17.56 -31.48
C GLN A 298 -4.44 16.80 -32.81
N LYS A 299 -5.51 16.98 -33.60
CA LYS A 299 -5.74 16.23 -34.83
C LYS A 299 -4.84 16.68 -35.99
N PHE A 300 -4.55 17.97 -36.09
CA PHE A 300 -3.89 18.55 -37.26
C PHE A 300 -2.43 18.96 -37.03
N GLU A 301 -1.99 19.18 -35.79
CA GLU A 301 -0.61 19.58 -35.48
C GLU A 301 0.18 18.51 -34.72
N VAL A 302 -0.44 17.84 -33.73
CA VAL A 302 0.24 16.85 -32.88
C VAL A 302 0.24 15.47 -33.52
N ALA A 303 -0.91 14.91 -33.87
CA ALA A 303 -1.00 13.55 -34.41
C ALA A 303 -0.07 13.27 -35.61
N PRO A 304 0.18 14.22 -36.55
CA PRO A 304 1.11 13.98 -37.66
C PRO A 304 2.60 13.91 -37.24
N ASN A 305 2.99 14.52 -36.12
CA ASN A 305 4.38 14.65 -35.65
C ASN A 305 4.49 14.41 -34.13
N GLU A 306 3.77 13.42 -33.61
CA GLU A 306 3.52 13.27 -32.17
C GLU A 306 4.82 13.09 -31.37
N LEU A 307 5.73 12.21 -31.82
CA LEU A 307 6.99 11.96 -31.13
C LEU A 307 7.82 13.22 -30.93
N VAL A 308 8.06 14.01 -31.98
CA VAL A 308 8.90 15.21 -31.93
C VAL A 308 8.28 16.28 -31.02
N ARG A 309 6.94 16.40 -31.02
CA ARG A 309 6.24 17.39 -30.19
C ARG A 309 6.10 16.96 -28.73
N GLU A 310 6.01 15.66 -28.48
CA GLU A 310 5.84 15.09 -27.13
C GLU A 310 7.15 14.76 -26.43
N GLU A 311 8.27 14.61 -27.17
CA GLU A 311 9.60 14.26 -26.62
C GLU A 311 9.99 15.01 -25.32
N PRO A 312 9.93 16.36 -25.25
CA PRO A 312 10.32 17.06 -24.01
C PRO A 312 9.40 16.74 -22.83
N PHE A 313 8.12 16.46 -23.07
CA PHE A 313 7.15 16.12 -22.03
C PHE A 313 7.27 14.67 -21.57
N ILE A 314 7.61 13.77 -22.49
CA ILE A 314 7.96 12.38 -22.17
C ILE A 314 9.20 12.36 -21.28
N ARG A 315 10.26 13.07 -21.68
CA ARG A 315 11.48 13.19 -20.87
C ARG A 315 11.18 13.72 -19.47
N LEU A 316 10.37 14.77 -19.38
CA LEU A 316 9.96 15.35 -18.10
C LEU A 316 9.15 14.38 -17.23
N GLY A 317 8.25 13.60 -17.84
CA GLY A 317 7.49 12.55 -17.18
C GLY A 317 8.39 11.44 -16.65
N ILE A 318 9.39 11.01 -17.43
CA ILE A 318 10.35 9.99 -17.02
C ILE A 318 11.18 10.46 -15.83
N GLU A 319 11.81 11.64 -15.93
CA GLU A 319 12.68 12.18 -14.89
C GLU A 319 11.94 12.40 -13.57
N ASN A 320 10.74 12.98 -13.62
CA ASN A 320 9.96 13.29 -12.42
C ASN A 320 9.29 12.06 -11.82
N THR A 321 8.89 11.07 -12.62
CA THR A 321 8.43 9.78 -12.08
C THR A 321 9.59 9.09 -11.35
N ARG A 322 10.77 8.97 -11.97
CA ARG A 322 11.94 8.38 -11.32
C ARG A 322 12.30 9.10 -10.04
N ARG A 323 12.34 10.44 -10.05
CA ARG A 323 12.56 11.24 -8.85
C ARG A 323 11.46 11.02 -7.82
N ALA A 324 10.18 11.05 -8.17
CA ALA A 324 9.09 10.93 -7.20
C ALA A 324 9.05 9.57 -6.48
N TYR A 325 9.58 8.51 -7.09
CA TYR A 325 9.69 7.17 -6.50
C TYR A 325 11.10 6.82 -5.97
N GLY A 326 12.07 7.74 -6.05
CA GLY A 326 13.43 7.52 -5.52
C GLY A 326 14.27 6.54 -6.34
N LEU A 327 14.04 6.51 -7.65
CA LEU A 327 14.70 5.63 -8.63
C LEU A 327 15.83 6.34 -9.40
N ASP A 328 15.99 7.65 -9.21
CA ASP A 328 17.07 8.44 -9.81
C ASP A 328 18.46 8.04 -9.31
N GLY A 329 18.55 7.50 -8.09
CA GLY A 329 19.78 6.93 -7.51
C GLY A 329 20.03 5.45 -7.80
N ALA A 330 19.17 4.77 -8.59
CA ALA A 330 19.35 3.36 -8.91
C ALA A 330 20.58 3.16 -9.80
N GLN A 331 21.53 2.35 -9.34
CA GLN A 331 22.76 2.06 -10.07
C GLN A 331 22.57 0.82 -10.94
N GLU A 332 22.70 1.00 -12.26
CA GLU A 332 22.68 -0.11 -13.21
C GLU A 332 24.08 -0.70 -13.36
N LEU A 333 24.17 -2.03 -13.26
CA LEU A 333 25.39 -2.83 -13.33
C LEU A 333 25.19 -3.93 -14.38
N GLU A 334 26.25 -4.29 -15.09
CA GLU A 334 26.21 -5.46 -15.96
C GLU A 334 26.49 -6.73 -15.15
N PHE A 335 25.68 -7.76 -15.36
CA PHE A 335 25.90 -9.09 -14.82
C PHE A 335 25.91 -10.09 -15.97
N ASP A 336 27.08 -10.61 -16.31
CA ASP A 336 27.21 -11.67 -17.31
C ASP A 336 27.19 -13.04 -16.60
N PRO A 337 26.05 -13.77 -16.62
CA PRO A 337 25.96 -15.04 -15.93
C PRO A 337 26.86 -16.08 -16.60
N GLN A 338 27.83 -16.65 -15.89
CA GLN A 338 28.67 -17.75 -16.33
C GLN A 338 28.12 -19.11 -15.83
N GLU A 339 28.35 -20.18 -16.60
CA GLU A 339 27.98 -21.56 -16.23
C GLU A 339 29.19 -22.34 -15.71
N ASN A 340 30.00 -21.73 -14.85
CA ASN A 340 31.23 -22.30 -14.30
C ASN A 340 31.23 -22.44 -12.77
N LEU A 341 30.07 -22.33 -12.11
CA LEU A 341 29.94 -22.64 -10.68
C LEU A 341 30.44 -24.06 -10.40
N ASP A 342 31.38 -24.17 -9.47
CA ASP A 342 32.01 -25.42 -9.04
C ASP A 342 31.93 -25.57 -7.50
N ALA A 343 32.32 -26.74 -6.99
CA ALA A 343 32.30 -27.01 -5.56
C ALA A 343 33.17 -26.03 -4.75
N ALA A 344 34.27 -25.53 -5.33
CA ALA A 344 35.11 -24.53 -4.67
C ALA A 344 34.41 -23.17 -4.55
N ALA A 345 33.62 -22.77 -5.54
CA ALA A 345 32.80 -21.57 -5.50
C ALA A 345 31.68 -21.65 -4.46
N LEU A 346 31.07 -22.83 -4.29
CA LEU A 346 30.09 -23.06 -3.22
C LEU A 346 30.71 -22.90 -1.83
N GLN A 347 31.90 -23.47 -1.61
CA GLN A 347 32.64 -23.33 -0.36
C GLN A 347 33.00 -21.86 -0.05
N ARG A 348 33.41 -21.08 -1.06
CA ARG A 348 33.68 -19.64 -0.90
C ARG A 348 32.43 -18.82 -0.55
N ASN A 349 31.26 -19.28 -0.98
CA ASN A 349 29.98 -18.60 -0.77
C ASN A 349 29.08 -19.35 0.23
N HIS A 350 29.66 -20.14 1.13
CA HIS A 350 28.90 -20.95 2.10
C HIS A 350 27.94 -20.12 2.97
N LEU A 351 28.30 -18.87 3.32
CA LEU A 351 27.40 -17.96 4.04
C LEU A 351 26.16 -17.60 3.23
N THR A 352 26.27 -17.45 1.91
CA THR A 352 25.09 -17.23 1.05
C THR A 352 24.21 -18.47 1.04
N LEU A 353 24.81 -19.65 0.84
CA LEU A 353 24.09 -20.92 0.74
C LEU A 353 23.39 -21.31 2.06
N ASN A 354 24.07 -21.10 3.19
CA ASN A 354 23.54 -21.35 4.53
C ASN A 354 22.44 -20.35 4.94
N ASN A 355 22.18 -19.33 4.13
CA ASN A 355 21.11 -18.35 4.36
C ASN A 355 20.04 -18.38 3.26
N ILE A 356 20.05 -19.38 2.37
CA ILE A 356 18.95 -19.57 1.42
C ILE A 356 17.71 -19.99 2.19
N ARG A 357 16.66 -19.17 2.12
CA ARG A 357 15.41 -19.39 2.84
C ARG A 357 14.65 -20.57 2.26
N LEU A 358 14.56 -21.65 3.03
CA LEU A 358 13.78 -22.84 2.71
C LEU A 358 12.40 -22.81 3.36
N TRP A 359 12.18 -21.98 4.38
CA TRP A 359 10.88 -21.83 5.05
C TRP A 359 10.02 -20.71 4.46
N GLU A 360 8.77 -21.02 4.14
CA GLU A 360 7.75 -20.08 3.69
C GLU A 360 6.87 -19.61 4.83
N HIS A 361 6.46 -18.34 4.77
CA HIS A 361 5.69 -17.66 5.83
C HIS A 361 4.44 -18.46 6.25
N ARG A 362 3.63 -18.90 5.28
CA ARG A 362 2.37 -19.60 5.54
C ARG A 362 2.56 -21.01 6.13
N PRO A 363 3.34 -21.92 5.51
CA PRO A 363 3.65 -23.22 6.10
C PRO A 363 4.28 -23.09 7.49
N LEU A 364 5.26 -22.20 7.64
CA LEU A 364 5.97 -22.00 8.92
C LEU A 364 5.03 -21.57 10.04
N ARG A 365 4.13 -20.61 9.77
CA ARG A 365 3.12 -20.16 10.74
C ARG A 365 2.22 -21.31 11.19
N THR A 366 1.75 -22.12 10.25
CA THR A 366 0.90 -23.29 10.56
C THR A 366 1.63 -24.27 11.46
N THR A 367 2.92 -24.51 11.17
CA THR A 367 3.78 -25.38 11.95
C THR A 367 4.09 -24.82 13.33
N TYR A 368 4.30 -23.51 13.46
CA TYR A 368 4.47 -22.85 14.75
C TYR A 368 3.20 -22.94 15.61
N SER A 369 2.02 -22.68 15.06
CA SER A 369 0.77 -22.84 15.82
C SER A 369 0.62 -24.30 16.30
N GLN A 370 0.81 -25.30 15.44
CA GLN A 370 0.65 -26.69 15.88
C GLN A 370 1.69 -27.18 16.91
N LEU A 371 2.95 -26.76 16.79
CA LEU A 371 4.04 -27.24 17.64
C LEU A 371 4.26 -26.40 18.90
N GLN A 372 3.93 -25.11 18.86
CA GLN A 372 4.41 -24.11 19.83
C GLN A 372 3.32 -23.17 20.35
N GLU A 373 2.05 -23.33 19.95
CA GLU A 373 0.93 -22.61 20.54
C GLU A 373 0.74 -22.99 22.01
N ILE A 374 0.89 -24.28 22.34
CA ILE A 374 0.76 -24.90 23.68
C ILE A 374 -0.66 -24.80 24.28
N ARG A 375 -1.40 -23.73 24.00
CA ARG A 375 -2.77 -23.44 24.47
C ARG A 375 -3.55 -22.67 23.40
N THR A 376 -4.83 -23.03 23.22
CA THR A 376 -5.70 -22.53 22.14
C THR A 376 -5.92 -21.02 22.08
N TYR A 377 -5.62 -20.30 23.17
CA TYR A 377 -5.77 -18.85 23.25
C TYR A 377 -4.52 -18.08 22.82
N TYR A 378 -3.43 -18.78 22.51
CA TYR A 378 -2.28 -18.20 21.84
C TYR A 378 -2.34 -18.49 20.35
N ASP A 379 -1.76 -17.63 19.53
CA ASP A 379 -1.59 -17.89 18.10
C ASP A 379 -0.35 -17.15 17.57
N PHE A 380 0.16 -17.60 16.44
CA PHE A 380 1.21 -16.94 15.68
C PHE A 380 0.56 -16.29 14.46
N LEU A 381 0.53 -14.96 14.43
CA LEU A 381 -0.22 -14.21 13.40
C LEU A 381 0.59 -14.02 12.12
N ASP A 382 1.89 -13.80 12.26
CA ASP A 382 2.83 -13.56 11.18
C ASP A 382 4.20 -14.21 11.43
N ALA A 383 5.07 -14.29 10.41
CA ALA A 383 6.44 -14.80 10.54
C ALA A 383 7.44 -13.92 9.78
N ASP A 384 8.28 -13.20 10.51
CA ASP A 384 9.19 -12.20 9.96
C ASP A 384 10.54 -12.75 9.56
N ASN A 385 11.16 -12.14 8.54
CA ASN A 385 12.57 -12.30 8.24
C ASN A 385 13.43 -11.20 8.88
N ASP A 386 14.54 -11.63 9.49
CA ASP A 386 15.58 -10.74 9.99
C ASP A 386 16.94 -11.45 10.00
N ARG A 387 17.99 -10.78 10.49
CA ARG A 387 19.37 -11.27 10.58
C ARG A 387 19.96 -11.05 11.97
N TYR A 388 20.74 -12.02 12.42
CA TYR A 388 21.48 -11.93 13.67
C TYR A 388 22.88 -12.53 13.49
N VAL A 389 23.79 -12.15 14.38
CA VAL A 389 25.05 -12.88 14.54
C VAL A 389 24.81 -14.00 15.56
N VAL A 390 24.57 -15.21 15.04
CA VAL A 390 24.28 -16.42 15.83
C VAL A 390 25.58 -17.19 15.99
N ASP A 391 26.06 -17.31 17.22
CA ASP A 391 27.30 -18.04 17.56
C ASP A 391 28.53 -17.64 16.71
N GLY A 392 28.60 -16.37 16.30
CA GLY A 392 29.70 -15.79 15.52
C GLY A 392 29.47 -15.75 14.00
N GLU A 393 28.41 -16.38 13.49
CA GLU A 393 28.05 -16.37 12.08
C GLU A 393 26.88 -15.43 11.77
N TYR A 394 26.95 -14.73 10.64
CA TYR A 394 25.86 -13.88 10.17
C TYR A 394 24.76 -14.75 9.54
N ARG A 395 23.63 -14.87 10.23
CA ARG A 395 22.54 -15.77 9.86
C ARG A 395 21.21 -15.06 9.71
N GLN A 396 20.49 -15.41 8.65
CA GLN A 396 19.11 -15.06 8.45
C GLN A 396 18.24 -16.00 9.29
N VAL A 397 17.27 -15.42 9.98
CA VAL A 397 16.34 -16.12 10.84
C VAL A 397 14.91 -15.80 10.44
N MET A 398 14.00 -16.67 10.87
CA MET A 398 12.58 -16.34 10.93
C MET A 398 12.12 -16.33 12.37
N LEU A 399 11.31 -15.33 12.72
CA LEU A 399 10.76 -15.19 14.06
C LEU A 399 9.27 -14.85 14.02
N SER A 400 8.55 -15.29 15.05
CA SER A 400 7.10 -15.12 15.13
C SER A 400 6.67 -15.03 16.59
N MET A 401 5.89 -13.98 16.89
CA MET A 401 5.42 -13.67 18.23
C MET A 401 4.22 -14.53 18.61
N ARG A 402 4.21 -15.02 19.85
CA ARG A 402 3.08 -15.80 20.39
C ARG A 402 2.08 -14.84 21.02
N GLU A 403 1.07 -14.46 20.25
CA GLU A 403 0.09 -13.45 20.65
C GLU A 403 -1.17 -14.03 21.26
N LEU A 404 -1.84 -13.25 22.12
CA LEU A 404 -3.11 -13.63 22.71
C LEU A 404 -4.26 -13.36 21.72
N VAL A 405 -5.13 -14.35 21.54
CA VAL A 405 -6.36 -14.27 20.75
C VAL A 405 -7.57 -14.47 21.67
N PRO A 406 -8.20 -13.38 22.17
CA PRO A 406 -9.30 -13.47 23.14
C PRO A 406 -10.50 -14.29 22.66
N GLU A 407 -10.72 -14.36 21.35
CA GLU A 407 -11.80 -15.13 20.73
C GLU A 407 -11.71 -16.64 21.00
N SER A 408 -10.51 -17.14 21.26
CA SER A 408 -10.22 -18.56 21.49
C SER A 408 -10.13 -18.92 22.98
N LEU A 409 -10.51 -18.00 23.87
CA LEU A 409 -10.57 -18.27 25.31
C LEU A 409 -11.68 -19.28 25.65
N PRO A 410 -11.43 -20.26 26.53
CA PRO A 410 -12.44 -21.25 26.94
C PRO A 410 -13.70 -20.62 27.57
N SER A 411 -13.54 -19.50 28.27
CA SER A 411 -14.62 -18.73 28.86
C SER A 411 -14.42 -17.24 28.62
N ARG A 412 -15.26 -16.71 27.73
CA ARG A 412 -15.23 -15.32 27.24
C ARG A 412 -16.03 -14.37 28.11
N ILE A 413 -15.79 -14.44 29.43
CA ILE A 413 -16.35 -13.48 30.37
C ILE A 413 -15.45 -12.25 30.46
N TRP A 414 -16.05 -11.09 30.72
CA TRP A 414 -15.35 -9.80 30.74
C TRP A 414 -14.11 -9.77 31.65
N ILE A 415 -14.16 -10.45 32.80
CA ILE A 415 -13.00 -10.54 33.71
C ILE A 415 -11.83 -11.29 33.05
N ASN A 416 -12.10 -12.38 32.33
CA ASN A 416 -11.06 -13.15 31.66
C ASN A 416 -10.49 -12.39 30.47
N GLU A 417 -11.33 -11.77 29.64
CA GLU A 417 -10.90 -11.04 28.45
C GLU A 417 -10.10 -9.76 28.76
N HIS A 418 -10.31 -9.15 29.94
CA HIS A 418 -9.76 -7.83 30.22
C HIS A 418 -8.90 -7.71 31.49
N LEU A 419 -9.00 -8.62 32.46
CA LEU A 419 -8.24 -8.56 33.72
C LEU A 419 -7.32 -9.77 33.91
N THR A 420 -7.73 -10.95 33.45
CA THR A 420 -6.92 -12.18 33.61
C THR A 420 -5.98 -12.40 32.42
N TYR A 421 -6.51 -12.58 31.20
CA TYR A 421 -5.72 -12.83 30.00
C TYR A 421 -5.43 -11.51 29.31
N THR A 422 -4.33 -10.87 29.72
CA THR A 422 -4.01 -9.51 29.29
C THR A 422 -2.97 -9.45 28.19
N HIS A 423 -2.09 -10.45 28.04
CA HIS A 423 -0.93 -10.39 27.15
C HIS A 423 -0.64 -11.75 26.45
N GLY A 424 0.08 -11.69 25.32
CA GLY A 424 0.75 -12.85 24.70
C GLY A 424 2.08 -13.16 25.39
N TYR A 425 2.74 -14.26 25.05
CA TYR A 425 3.93 -14.70 25.79
C TYR A 425 5.01 -15.38 24.93
N GLY A 426 6.12 -14.68 24.74
CA GLY A 426 7.32 -15.17 24.06
C GLY A 426 7.19 -15.23 22.54
N LEU A 427 8.15 -15.90 21.90
CA LEU A 427 8.20 -16.04 20.46
C LEU A 427 8.91 -17.34 20.07
N CYS A 428 8.73 -17.75 18.81
CA CYS A 428 9.54 -18.78 18.18
C CYS A 428 10.56 -18.12 17.26
N LEU A 429 11.80 -18.59 17.31
CA LEU A 429 12.86 -18.14 16.41
C LEU A 429 13.60 -19.36 15.88
N GLY A 430 13.83 -19.40 14.57
CA GLY A 430 14.57 -20.49 13.92
C GLY A 430 15.38 -20.02 12.70
N PRO A 431 16.37 -20.80 12.28
CA PRO A 431 17.10 -20.56 11.05
C PRO A 431 16.22 -20.78 9.82
N VAL A 432 16.51 -20.06 8.73
CA VAL A 432 15.70 -20.15 7.51
C VAL A 432 15.93 -21.40 6.67
N ASN A 433 17.00 -22.15 6.92
CA ASN A 433 17.48 -23.22 6.05
C ASN A 433 17.60 -24.61 6.72
N GLN A 434 17.37 -24.72 8.03
CA GLN A 434 17.50 -26.00 8.75
C GLN A 434 16.15 -26.69 8.91
N ILE A 435 16.17 -28.01 8.78
CA ILE A 435 15.01 -28.89 8.76
C ILE A 435 15.35 -30.13 9.58
N SER A 436 14.44 -30.57 10.45
CA SER A 436 14.58 -31.81 11.22
C SER A 436 14.42 -33.05 10.34
N ALA A 437 14.74 -34.23 10.87
CA ALA A 437 14.57 -35.50 10.16
C ALA A 437 13.11 -35.76 9.73
N GLU A 438 12.15 -35.20 10.47
CA GLU A 438 10.71 -35.32 10.19
C GLU A 438 10.23 -34.33 9.11
N GLY A 439 11.04 -33.34 8.74
CA GLY A 439 10.64 -32.26 7.83
C GLY A 439 10.08 -31.03 8.54
N LEU A 440 10.39 -30.84 9.83
CA LEU A 440 9.90 -29.74 10.66
C LEU A 440 10.98 -28.65 10.87
N PRO A 441 10.61 -27.41 11.19
CA PRO A 441 11.59 -26.35 11.45
C PRO A 441 12.37 -26.63 12.72
N GLU A 442 13.66 -26.32 12.69
CA GLU A 442 14.47 -26.22 13.91
C GLU A 442 14.24 -24.88 14.60
N PHE A 443 14.45 -24.85 15.92
CA PHE A 443 14.23 -23.67 16.75
C PHE A 443 15.49 -23.30 17.52
N PHE A 444 15.89 -22.04 17.42
CA PHE A 444 16.83 -21.40 18.34
C PHE A 444 16.14 -20.92 19.62
N ILE A 445 14.88 -20.48 19.52
CA ILE A 445 14.04 -20.10 20.67
C ILE A 445 12.69 -20.79 20.54
N LYS A 446 12.26 -21.47 21.60
CA LYS A 446 10.96 -22.18 21.68
C LYS A 446 10.47 -22.34 23.12
N ASP A 447 9.30 -22.95 23.28
CA ASP A 447 8.60 -23.29 24.52
C ASP A 447 8.01 -22.07 25.26
N ILE A 448 7.34 -22.37 26.39
CA ILE A 448 6.83 -21.40 27.36
C ILE A 448 7.28 -21.87 28.77
N PRO A 449 8.05 -21.06 29.52
CA PRO A 449 8.69 -19.82 29.09
C PRO A 449 9.75 -20.05 27.98
N PRO A 450 10.07 -19.03 27.17
CA PRO A 450 10.97 -19.21 26.03
C PRO A 450 12.38 -19.61 26.46
N LYS A 451 12.89 -20.69 25.89
CA LYS A 451 14.25 -21.21 26.10
C LYS A 451 15.07 -20.97 24.85
N SER A 452 16.29 -20.48 25.02
CA SER A 452 17.24 -20.29 23.92
C SER A 452 18.32 -21.36 23.91
N SER A 453 18.64 -21.88 22.74
CA SER A 453 19.80 -22.74 22.47
C SER A 453 21.03 -21.97 21.98
N THR A 454 20.91 -20.65 21.73
CA THR A 454 21.96 -19.80 21.15
C THR A 454 22.34 -18.62 22.06
N ASN A 455 23.20 -17.73 21.58
CA ASN A 455 23.53 -16.47 22.25
C ASN A 455 22.37 -15.45 22.35
N ILE A 456 21.30 -15.59 21.55
CA ILE A 456 20.14 -14.69 21.57
C ILE A 456 19.23 -15.07 22.73
N ARG A 457 18.83 -14.13 23.59
CA ARG A 457 17.99 -14.43 24.76
C ARG A 457 16.80 -13.48 24.85
N VAL A 458 15.69 -13.96 25.39
CA VAL A 458 14.52 -13.15 25.70
C VAL A 458 14.40 -13.04 27.22
N THR A 459 14.45 -11.83 27.74
CA THR A 459 14.36 -11.53 29.17
C THR A 459 13.00 -10.98 29.56
N ARG A 460 12.28 -10.37 28.61
CA ARG A 460 10.91 -9.83 28.77
C ARG A 460 9.99 -10.43 27.70
N PRO A 461 9.44 -11.64 27.94
CA PRO A 461 8.64 -12.35 26.93
C PRO A 461 7.20 -11.82 26.79
N GLU A 462 6.68 -11.02 27.71
CA GLU A 462 5.27 -10.63 27.75
C GLU A 462 4.92 -9.60 26.67
N ILE A 463 3.84 -9.88 25.93
CA ILE A 463 3.42 -9.11 24.75
C ILE A 463 2.08 -8.44 25.05
N TYR A 464 2.13 -7.23 25.58
CA TYR A 464 0.94 -6.41 25.82
C TYR A 464 0.49 -5.69 24.56
N TYR A 465 1.42 -5.42 23.64
CA TYR A 465 1.23 -4.72 22.39
C TYR A 465 1.77 -5.58 21.24
N GLY A 466 0.91 -5.93 20.29
CA GLY A 466 1.19 -6.85 19.20
C GLY A 466 0.30 -6.58 17.99
N GLU A 467 0.24 -7.50 17.05
CA GLU A 467 -0.61 -7.41 15.85
C GLU A 467 -2.07 -7.80 16.11
N SER A 468 -2.31 -8.61 17.15
CA SER A 468 -3.63 -9.08 17.55
C SER A 468 -4.59 -7.93 17.82
N ARG A 469 -5.83 -8.08 17.35
CA ARG A 469 -6.89 -7.05 17.44
C ARG A 469 -7.59 -7.05 18.80
N THR A 470 -6.80 -7.01 19.87
CA THR A 470 -7.32 -6.91 21.24
C THR A 470 -7.83 -5.49 21.52
N LYS A 471 -9.07 -5.37 22.01
CA LYS A 471 -9.72 -4.05 22.21
C LYS A 471 -9.04 -3.23 23.32
N TYR A 472 -8.99 -3.79 24.52
CA TYR A 472 -8.35 -3.20 25.68
C TYR A 472 -8.06 -4.26 26.75
N ALA A 473 -7.14 -3.96 27.66
CA ALA A 473 -6.89 -4.73 28.88
C ALA A 473 -6.73 -3.76 30.07
N ILE A 474 -6.96 -4.26 31.28
CA ILE A 474 -6.82 -3.52 32.52
C ILE A 474 -5.79 -4.25 33.37
N THR A 475 -4.65 -3.59 33.60
CA THR A 475 -3.54 -4.16 34.36
C THR A 475 -3.45 -3.52 35.75
N ASN A 476 -2.63 -4.09 36.63
CA ASN A 476 -2.49 -3.64 38.01
C ASN A 476 -3.83 -3.62 38.76
N THR A 477 -4.61 -4.69 38.60
CA THR A 477 -5.86 -4.94 39.33
C THR A 477 -5.62 -5.78 40.58
N LEU A 478 -6.64 -5.94 41.42
CA LEU A 478 -6.57 -6.90 42.54
C LEU A 478 -6.60 -8.36 42.06
N ALA A 479 -7.21 -8.62 40.90
CA ALA A 479 -7.07 -9.87 40.17
C ALA A 479 -5.67 -9.94 39.56
N LYS A 480 -5.01 -11.10 39.71
CA LYS A 480 -3.71 -11.37 39.10
C LYS A 480 -3.86 -11.67 37.61
N GLU A 481 -2.89 -11.23 36.82
CA GLU A 481 -2.82 -11.48 35.39
C GLU A 481 -2.26 -12.88 35.17
N PHE A 482 -2.84 -13.64 34.24
CA PHE A 482 -2.29 -14.91 33.81
C PHE A 482 -1.03 -14.65 32.99
N ASP A 483 0.07 -15.30 33.34
CA ASP A 483 1.38 -15.14 32.70
C ASP A 483 1.57 -16.29 31.69
N TYR A 484 1.69 -17.52 32.20
CA TYR A 484 1.85 -18.70 31.37
C TYR A 484 1.45 -20.00 32.09
N PRO A 485 1.15 -21.07 31.34
CA PRO A 485 0.88 -22.37 31.94
C PRO A 485 2.20 -23.08 32.30
N SER A 486 2.28 -23.66 33.49
CA SER A 486 3.42 -24.46 33.96
C SER A 486 2.92 -25.85 34.36
N GLY A 487 2.90 -26.79 33.41
CA GLY A 487 2.32 -28.11 33.60
C GLY A 487 0.80 -28.02 33.78
N ASP A 488 0.31 -28.52 34.91
CA ASP A 488 -1.10 -28.44 35.32
C ASP A 488 -1.43 -27.17 36.13
N GLU A 489 -0.42 -26.38 36.49
CA GLU A 489 -0.57 -25.12 37.22
C GLU A 489 -0.46 -23.91 36.29
N ASN A 490 -0.96 -22.77 36.77
CA ASN A 490 -0.86 -21.49 36.07
C ASN A 490 0.04 -20.55 36.86
N VAL A 491 1.00 -19.93 36.17
CA VAL A 491 1.81 -18.85 36.72
C VAL A 491 1.08 -17.54 36.46
N TYR A 492 1.09 -16.67 37.48
CA TYR A 492 0.45 -15.37 37.43
C TYR A 492 1.48 -14.27 37.68
N SER A 493 1.29 -13.13 37.04
CA SER A 493 2.17 -11.96 37.12
C SER A 493 1.37 -10.69 37.42
N ASP A 494 2.10 -9.64 37.79
CA ASP A 494 1.58 -8.27 37.84
C ASP A 494 2.34 -7.42 36.81
N TYR A 495 1.63 -6.51 36.14
CA TYR A 495 2.24 -5.59 35.20
C TYR A 495 3.17 -4.57 35.86
N ALA A 496 4.48 -4.79 35.74
CA ALA A 496 5.51 -3.88 36.21
C ALA A 496 5.83 -2.72 35.23
N GLY A 497 5.18 -2.69 34.06
CA GLY A 497 5.42 -1.69 33.03
C GLY A 497 4.78 -0.33 33.31
N LYS A 498 5.11 0.63 32.45
CA LYS A 498 4.61 2.02 32.53
C LYS A 498 3.51 2.32 31.50
N GLY A 499 3.16 1.35 30.68
CA GLY A 499 2.14 1.49 29.64
C GLY A 499 0.74 1.75 30.17
N GLY A 500 -0.08 2.44 29.38
CA GLY A 500 -1.52 2.60 29.59
C GLY A 500 -1.94 3.77 30.48
N VAL A 501 -3.21 4.13 30.40
CA VAL A 501 -3.73 5.29 31.12
C VAL A 501 -4.20 4.90 32.53
N PRO A 502 -3.73 5.58 33.59
CA PRO A 502 -4.18 5.30 34.95
C PRO A 502 -5.69 5.50 35.13
N ALA A 503 -6.33 4.52 35.77
CA ALA A 503 -7.74 4.49 36.09
C ALA A 503 -8.17 5.68 36.96
N GLY A 504 -7.34 6.05 37.94
CA GLY A 504 -7.58 7.21 38.80
C GLY A 504 -8.90 7.13 39.59
N GLY A 505 -9.54 8.29 39.81
CA GLY A 505 -10.77 8.39 40.60
C GLY A 505 -12.06 8.01 39.83
N LEU A 506 -13.20 8.13 40.51
CA LEU A 506 -14.52 7.75 40.00
C LEU A 506 -14.87 8.41 38.65
N LEU A 507 -14.52 9.69 38.46
CA LEU A 507 -14.83 10.41 37.22
C LEU A 507 -14.15 9.79 36.00
N ARG A 508 -12.86 9.42 36.10
CA ARG A 508 -12.13 8.77 35.01
C ARG A 508 -12.71 7.40 34.70
N ARG A 509 -13.09 6.64 35.74
CA ARG A 509 -13.77 5.34 35.58
C ARG A 509 -15.11 5.48 34.86
N ILE A 510 -15.91 6.51 35.15
CA ILE A 510 -17.15 6.80 34.40
C ILE A 510 -16.83 7.07 32.93
N LEU A 511 -15.82 7.88 32.63
CA LEU A 511 -15.42 8.17 31.26
C LEU A 511 -14.93 6.93 30.52
N PHE A 512 -14.15 6.05 31.15
CA PHE A 512 -13.76 4.77 30.56
C PHE A 512 -14.93 3.81 30.38
N ALA A 513 -15.86 3.74 31.33
CA ALA A 513 -17.08 2.96 31.20
C ALA A 513 -17.92 3.41 29.99
N VAL A 514 -18.04 4.72 29.77
CA VAL A 514 -18.72 5.26 28.58
C VAL A 514 -17.92 5.01 27.30
N ARG A 515 -16.58 5.18 27.32
CA ARG A 515 -15.70 4.93 26.16
C ARG A 515 -15.81 3.50 25.65
N PHE A 516 -15.71 2.53 26.55
CA PHE A 516 -15.72 1.11 26.21
C PHE A 516 -17.14 0.51 26.20
N GLY A 517 -18.16 1.29 26.59
CA GLY A 517 -19.55 0.84 26.66
C GLY A 517 -19.80 -0.23 27.72
N GLU A 518 -19.01 -0.25 28.80
CA GLU A 518 -19.01 -1.35 29.77
C GLU A 518 -19.17 -0.86 31.22
N LEU A 519 -20.32 -1.16 31.81
CA LEU A 519 -20.64 -0.74 33.19
C LEU A 519 -19.80 -1.46 34.25
N LYS A 520 -19.28 -2.66 33.97
CA LYS A 520 -18.42 -3.42 34.91
C LYS A 520 -17.17 -2.64 35.32
N ILE A 521 -16.68 -1.73 34.47
CA ILE A 521 -15.56 -0.83 34.79
C ILE A 521 -15.87 0.05 36.01
N LEU A 522 -17.13 0.45 36.18
CA LEU A 522 -17.55 1.32 37.29
C LEU A 522 -17.74 0.52 38.59
N PHE A 523 -18.26 -0.71 38.49
CA PHE A 523 -18.70 -1.49 39.66
C PHE A 523 -17.73 -2.58 40.11
N SER A 524 -16.76 -2.98 39.28
CA SER A 524 -15.75 -3.95 39.67
C SER A 524 -14.89 -3.40 40.81
N LYS A 525 -14.71 -4.21 41.85
CA LYS A 525 -13.83 -3.92 42.99
C LYS A 525 -12.36 -4.21 42.68
N ASP A 526 -12.09 -4.98 41.62
CA ASP A 526 -10.73 -5.34 41.23
C ASP A 526 -9.97 -4.15 40.62
N ILE A 527 -10.71 -3.17 40.07
CA ILE A 527 -10.13 -1.94 39.52
C ILE A 527 -9.86 -0.95 40.65
N THR A 528 -8.58 -0.68 40.88
CA THR A 528 -8.09 0.30 41.85
C THR A 528 -7.70 1.61 41.15
N PRO A 529 -7.47 2.71 41.89
CA PRO A 529 -6.94 3.93 41.29
C PRO A 529 -5.58 3.77 40.60
N GLY A 530 -4.80 2.75 41.00
CA GLY A 530 -3.50 2.40 40.40
C GLY A 530 -3.59 1.51 39.17
N SER A 531 -4.76 0.94 38.88
CA SER A 531 -4.97 0.11 37.68
C SER A 531 -4.79 0.94 36.40
N ARG A 532 -4.39 0.29 35.31
CA ARG A 532 -4.05 0.97 34.05
C ARG A 532 -4.85 0.38 32.89
N PHE A 533 -5.44 1.26 32.08
CA PHE A 533 -6.16 0.89 30.87
C PHE A 533 -5.20 0.89 29.68
N LEU A 534 -4.94 -0.29 29.14
CA LEU A 534 -4.20 -0.49 27.89
C LEU A 534 -5.21 -0.56 26.75
N TYR A 535 -5.16 0.38 25.80
CA TYR A 535 -6.02 0.39 24.61
C TYR A 535 -5.25 0.87 23.39
N TYR A 536 -5.89 0.73 22.21
CA TYR A 536 -5.25 0.81 20.90
C TYR A 536 -4.12 -0.21 20.77
N ARG A 537 -4.25 -1.41 21.34
CA ARG A 537 -3.11 -2.31 21.60
C ARG A 537 -2.46 -2.88 20.34
N SER A 538 -3.23 -2.98 19.25
CA SER A 538 -2.70 -3.36 17.94
C SER A 538 -1.64 -2.35 17.49
N VAL A 539 -0.46 -2.83 17.08
CA VAL A 539 0.65 -2.03 16.55
C VAL A 539 0.14 -1.08 15.46
N ARG A 540 -0.60 -1.63 14.49
CA ARG A 540 -1.16 -0.86 13.37
C ARG A 540 -2.14 0.22 13.83
N GLU A 541 -3.12 -0.15 14.65
CA GLU A 541 -4.12 0.81 15.13
C GLU A 541 -3.47 1.95 15.93
N ARG A 542 -2.48 1.62 16.77
CA ARG A 542 -1.69 2.62 17.52
C ARG A 542 -0.96 3.58 16.61
N MET A 543 -0.29 3.09 15.57
CA MET A 543 0.43 3.96 14.64
C MET A 543 -0.51 4.86 13.86
N ASP A 544 -1.63 4.31 13.37
CA ASP A 544 -2.67 5.08 12.66
C ASP A 544 -3.32 6.15 13.56
N GLN A 545 -3.47 5.91 14.87
CA GLN A 545 -3.94 6.94 15.81
C GLN A 545 -2.86 7.94 16.18
N CYS A 546 -1.62 7.49 16.38
CA CYS A 546 -0.49 8.29 16.84
C CYS A 546 -0.08 9.35 15.81
N ALA A 547 0.08 8.94 14.54
CA ALA A 547 0.58 9.78 13.48
C ALA A 547 -0.24 9.57 12.19
N PRO A 548 -1.55 9.95 12.18
CA PRO A 548 -2.49 9.68 11.08
C PRO A 548 -2.13 10.34 9.74
N PHE A 549 -1.14 11.23 9.77
CA PHE A 549 -0.67 12.01 8.63
C PHE A 549 0.47 11.32 7.87
N LEU A 550 0.99 10.20 8.38
CA LEU A 550 1.89 9.26 7.71
C LEU A 550 1.11 8.00 7.34
N ARG A 551 1.52 7.32 6.27
CA ARG A 551 0.99 6.00 5.93
C ARG A 551 1.96 4.94 6.44
N PHE A 552 1.54 4.11 7.38
CA PHE A 552 2.38 3.02 7.88
C PHE A 552 2.28 1.78 6.98
N ASP A 553 3.35 0.98 6.97
CA ASP A 553 3.35 -0.33 6.33
C ASP A 553 2.36 -1.26 7.02
N ASN A 554 1.84 -2.22 6.26
CA ASN A 554 0.89 -3.20 6.75
C ASN A 554 1.57 -4.36 7.50
N ASP A 555 2.89 -4.50 7.36
CA ASP A 555 3.71 -5.61 7.83
C ASP A 555 4.79 -5.12 8.82
N PRO A 556 4.42 -4.82 10.08
CA PRO A 556 5.39 -4.49 11.12
C PRO A 556 6.20 -5.73 11.50
N TYR A 557 7.47 -5.55 11.86
CA TYR A 557 8.33 -6.68 12.20
C TYR A 557 8.90 -6.65 13.60
N VAL A 558 9.07 -7.82 14.18
CA VAL A 558 9.64 -7.95 15.52
C VAL A 558 11.18 -7.99 15.49
N VAL A 559 11.80 -7.38 16.50
CA VAL A 559 13.24 -7.39 16.77
C VAL A 559 13.47 -7.74 18.24
N ILE A 560 14.45 -8.60 18.50
CA ILE A 560 14.91 -8.93 19.85
C ILE A 560 16.12 -8.06 20.15
N SER A 561 16.02 -7.18 21.14
CA SER A 561 17.16 -6.37 21.55
C SER A 561 18.24 -7.22 22.23
N LYS A 562 19.48 -6.73 22.31
CA LYS A 562 20.60 -7.34 23.04
C LYS A 562 20.27 -7.60 24.51
N GLU A 563 19.43 -6.78 25.13
CA GLU A 563 18.96 -6.99 26.51
C GLU A 563 17.86 -8.06 26.61
N GLY A 564 17.35 -8.54 25.48
CA GLY A 564 16.28 -9.53 25.39
C GLY A 564 14.87 -8.97 25.51
N ARG A 565 14.69 -7.67 25.22
CA ARG A 565 13.36 -7.04 25.09
C ARG A 565 12.86 -7.18 23.65
N LEU A 566 11.53 -7.17 23.50
CA LEU A 566 10.87 -7.32 22.21
C LEU A 566 10.37 -5.97 21.72
N PHE A 567 10.75 -5.60 20.50
CA PHE A 567 10.35 -4.36 19.85
C PHE A 567 9.70 -4.65 18.51
N TRP A 568 8.63 -3.92 18.20
CA TRP A 568 8.10 -3.83 16.84
C TRP A 568 8.77 -2.68 16.10
N MET A 569 9.19 -2.94 14.87
CA MET A 569 9.63 -1.94 13.91
C MET A 569 8.55 -1.74 12.85
N VAL A 570 8.23 -0.48 12.57
CA VAL A 570 7.20 -0.12 11.60
C VAL A 570 7.74 0.93 10.64
N ASP A 571 7.53 0.69 9.34
CA ASP A 571 7.88 1.61 8.28
C ASP A 571 6.80 2.67 8.08
N GLY A 572 7.20 3.94 8.01
CA GLY A 572 6.34 5.11 7.86
C GLY A 572 6.63 5.85 6.56
N TYR A 573 5.63 5.89 5.68
CA TYR A 573 5.72 6.50 4.37
C TYR A 573 5.18 7.92 4.35
N SER A 574 5.96 8.81 3.73
CA SER A 574 5.43 10.05 3.20
C SER A 574 4.89 9.80 1.78
N ILE A 575 3.67 10.28 1.51
CA ILE A 575 2.99 10.03 0.24
C ILE A 575 2.24 11.27 -0.25
N THR A 576 2.07 11.39 -1.57
CA THR A 576 1.13 12.33 -2.17
C THR A 576 0.68 11.85 -3.56
N ASP A 577 -0.46 12.36 -4.01
CA ASP A 577 -1.00 12.24 -5.36
C ASP A 577 -0.82 13.54 -6.18
N ARG A 578 -0.07 14.51 -5.65
CA ARG A 578 0.06 15.89 -6.18
C ARG A 578 1.48 16.27 -6.59
N TYR A 579 2.33 15.28 -6.84
CA TYR A 579 3.65 15.55 -7.43
C TYR A 579 3.50 15.80 -8.95
N PRO A 580 3.93 16.94 -9.50
CA PRO A 580 3.77 17.22 -10.93
C PRO A 580 4.53 16.23 -11.82
N TYR A 581 3.99 15.91 -13.00
CA TYR A 581 4.65 15.06 -14.02
C TYR A 581 5.12 13.69 -13.52
N SER A 582 4.40 13.09 -12.56
CA SER A 582 4.69 11.75 -12.06
C SER A 582 3.53 10.78 -12.29
N GLU A 583 3.88 9.56 -12.68
CA GLU A 583 2.95 8.45 -12.88
C GLU A 583 2.16 8.17 -11.60
N ASN A 584 0.86 7.95 -11.74
CA ASN A 584 0.03 7.55 -10.61
C ASN A 584 -0.10 6.02 -10.55
N VAL A 585 0.45 5.41 -9.50
CA VAL A 585 0.30 3.98 -9.20
C VAL A 585 -0.46 3.83 -7.89
N GLN A 586 -1.57 3.09 -7.92
CA GLN A 586 -2.40 2.83 -6.72
C GLN A 586 -2.87 4.10 -5.98
N GLY A 587 -3.13 5.19 -6.71
CA GLY A 587 -3.64 6.44 -6.13
C GLY A 587 -2.56 7.35 -5.54
N LEU A 588 -1.28 7.02 -5.67
CA LEU A 588 -0.15 7.85 -5.27
C LEU A 588 0.78 8.09 -6.46
N ASN A 589 1.47 9.23 -6.47
CA ASN A 589 2.48 9.56 -7.48
C ASN A 589 3.81 10.04 -6.87
N TYR A 590 3.97 9.85 -5.56
CA TYR A 590 5.19 10.10 -4.81
C TYR A 590 5.16 9.24 -3.55
N ILE A 591 6.31 8.64 -3.20
CA ILE A 591 6.48 7.86 -1.97
C ILE A 591 7.92 7.91 -1.48
N ARG A 592 8.12 8.06 -0.16
CA ARG A 592 9.40 7.87 0.53
C ARG A 592 9.19 7.12 1.83
N ASN A 593 10.10 6.20 2.16
CA ASN A 593 10.21 5.68 3.53
C ASN A 593 10.94 6.70 4.39
N SER A 594 10.20 7.71 4.84
CA SER A 594 10.77 8.86 5.52
C SER A 594 10.90 8.66 7.03
N VAL A 595 10.16 7.72 7.61
CA VAL A 595 10.08 7.52 9.06
C VAL A 595 10.19 6.04 9.42
N LYS A 596 10.96 5.72 10.45
CA LYS A 596 10.98 4.41 11.12
C LYS A 596 10.39 4.58 12.50
N ALA A 597 9.48 3.71 12.91
CA ALA A 597 8.93 3.72 14.24
C ALA A 597 9.34 2.47 15.01
N THR A 598 9.58 2.61 16.31
CA THR A 598 9.77 1.50 17.23
C THR A 598 8.67 1.49 18.28
N ILE A 599 8.10 0.32 18.57
CA ILE A 599 7.12 0.14 19.64
C ILE A 599 7.61 -0.96 20.58
N ASP A 600 7.72 -0.65 21.86
CA ASP A 600 8.03 -1.66 22.87
C ASP A 600 6.82 -2.61 23.07
N ALA A 601 7.01 -3.92 22.90
CA ALA A 601 5.91 -4.88 23.01
C ALA A 601 5.33 -5.00 24.44
N TYR A 602 6.09 -4.57 25.46
CA TYR A 602 5.72 -4.61 26.86
C TYR A 602 5.12 -3.29 27.35
N ASP A 603 5.79 -2.17 27.08
CA ASP A 603 5.37 -0.83 27.54
C ASP A 603 4.47 -0.09 26.55
N GLY A 604 4.50 -0.44 25.26
CA GLY A 604 3.73 0.25 24.21
C GLY A 604 4.26 1.62 23.83
N ALA A 605 5.44 2.00 24.36
CA ALA A 605 6.11 3.25 24.08
C ALA A 605 6.50 3.34 22.60
N VAL A 606 6.15 4.46 21.95
CA VAL A 606 6.41 4.71 20.53
C VAL A 606 7.51 5.75 20.38
N THR A 607 8.49 5.48 19.53
CA THR A 607 9.46 6.50 19.09
C THR A 607 9.48 6.58 17.57
N LEU A 608 9.45 7.80 17.02
CA LEU A 608 9.47 8.08 15.58
C LEU A 608 10.83 8.63 15.18
N TYR A 609 11.51 7.98 14.24
CA TYR A 609 12.83 8.36 13.74
C TYR A 609 12.75 8.78 12.27
N VAL A 610 13.37 9.91 11.90
CA VAL A 610 13.44 10.37 10.50
C VAL A 610 14.55 9.63 9.77
N ALA A 611 14.18 8.74 8.85
CA ALA A 611 15.12 7.97 8.03
C ALA A 611 15.58 8.72 6.78
N ASP A 612 14.69 9.51 6.16
CA ASP A 612 15.02 10.40 5.04
C ASP A 612 14.85 11.87 5.46
N PRO A 613 15.90 12.50 6.00
CA PRO A 613 15.84 13.91 6.40
C PRO A 613 15.81 14.86 5.20
N SER A 614 15.93 14.37 3.96
CA SER A 614 15.85 15.20 2.76
C SER A 614 14.41 15.39 2.28
N ASP A 615 13.51 14.47 2.61
CA ASP A 615 12.11 14.47 2.19
C ASP A 615 11.33 15.73 2.67
N PRO A 616 10.78 16.54 1.75
CA PRO A 616 10.01 17.75 2.10
C PRO A 616 8.72 17.48 2.87
N ILE A 617 8.10 16.31 2.70
CA ILE A 617 6.84 16.00 3.39
C ILE A 617 7.11 15.75 4.88
N VAL A 618 8.10 14.91 5.23
CA VAL A 618 8.47 14.72 6.64
C VAL A 618 9.04 15.99 7.28
N LYS A 619 9.78 16.84 6.53
CA LYS A 619 10.21 18.17 7.01
C LYS A 619 9.02 19.06 7.38
N THR A 620 7.99 19.09 6.53
CA THR A 620 6.78 19.86 6.77
C THR A 620 6.07 19.38 8.05
N TYR A 621 5.91 18.06 8.23
CA TYR A 621 5.33 17.52 9.46
C TYR A 621 6.20 17.75 10.70
N SER A 622 7.52 17.68 10.57
CA SER A 622 8.46 18.00 11.66
C SER A 622 8.34 19.47 12.09
N GLY A 623 8.07 20.38 11.15
CA GLY A 623 7.76 21.78 11.43
C GLY A 623 6.40 21.99 12.10
N ILE A 624 5.39 21.18 11.74
CA ILE A 624 4.04 21.24 12.34
C ILE A 624 4.05 20.69 13.78
N PHE A 625 4.79 19.61 14.03
CA PHE A 625 4.84 18.87 15.29
C PHE A 625 6.27 18.84 15.86
N PRO A 626 6.76 19.95 16.44
CA PRO A 626 8.12 20.03 16.95
C PRO A 626 8.34 19.04 18.11
N GLY A 627 9.52 18.38 18.13
CA GLY A 627 9.93 17.47 19.21
C GLY A 627 9.39 16.04 19.14
N ILE A 628 8.51 15.74 18.17
CA ILE A 628 7.93 14.40 17.98
C ILE A 628 8.88 13.45 17.25
N PHE A 629 9.61 13.97 16.27
CA PHE A 629 10.54 13.19 15.46
C PHE A 629 11.96 13.28 16.00
N GLN A 630 12.63 12.12 16.09
CA GLN A 630 14.04 12.02 16.44
C GLN A 630 14.88 11.76 15.18
N PRO A 631 16.16 12.18 15.15
CA PRO A 631 17.09 11.75 14.10
C PRO A 631 17.29 10.23 14.12
N LEU A 632 17.53 9.61 12.96
CA LEU A 632 17.78 8.16 12.88
C LEU A 632 18.96 7.71 13.76
N ASP A 633 19.98 8.56 13.91
CA ASP A 633 21.16 8.27 14.74
C ASP A 633 20.87 8.24 16.25
N ALA A 634 19.71 8.74 16.69
CA ALA A 634 19.26 8.59 18.07
C ALA A 634 18.69 7.19 18.36
N MET A 635 18.41 6.39 17.32
CA MET A 635 17.98 5.01 17.49
C MET A 635 19.12 4.18 18.10
N PRO A 636 18.85 3.35 19.12
CA PRO A 636 19.85 2.45 19.68
C PRO A 636 20.56 1.65 18.58
N GLU A 637 21.89 1.54 18.64
CA GLU A 637 22.69 0.90 17.59
C GLU A 637 22.23 -0.53 17.28
N ASP A 638 21.84 -1.24 18.33
CA ASP A 638 21.27 -2.57 18.25
C ASP A 638 20.03 -2.62 17.34
N LEU A 639 18.99 -1.86 17.68
CA LEU A 639 17.79 -1.73 16.85
C LEU A 639 18.12 -1.21 15.44
N ARG A 640 19.02 -0.22 15.32
CA ARG A 640 19.41 0.34 14.03
C ARG A 640 20.04 -0.70 13.10
N SER A 641 20.72 -1.71 13.65
CA SER A 641 21.30 -2.82 12.87
C SER A 641 20.23 -3.75 12.27
N HIS A 642 19.00 -3.70 12.77
CA HIS A 642 17.86 -4.50 12.28
C HIS A 642 17.02 -3.79 11.22
N ILE A 643 17.27 -2.52 10.91
CA ILE A 643 16.51 -1.80 9.88
C ILE A 643 16.56 -2.55 8.54
N ARG A 644 15.39 -2.86 7.97
CA ARG A 644 15.25 -3.46 6.63
C ARG A 644 14.70 -2.47 5.61
N TYR A 645 14.97 -2.74 4.32
CA TYR A 645 14.32 -2.01 3.22
C TYR A 645 12.92 -2.59 3.00
N PRO A 646 11.84 -1.79 2.95
CA PRO A 646 10.50 -2.34 2.98
C PRO A 646 10.10 -3.02 1.68
N GLN A 647 9.40 -4.15 1.81
CA GLN A 647 8.89 -4.92 0.68
C GLN A 647 7.84 -4.14 -0.12
N THR A 648 6.90 -3.44 0.54
CA THR A 648 5.87 -2.62 -0.11
C THR A 648 6.50 -1.52 -0.98
N LEU A 649 7.53 -0.84 -0.47
CA LEU A 649 8.21 0.23 -1.22
C LEU A 649 8.93 -0.35 -2.44
N LEU A 650 9.68 -1.44 -2.28
CA LEU A 650 10.40 -2.05 -3.40
C LEU A 650 9.44 -2.62 -4.46
N ASP A 651 8.30 -3.19 -4.07
CA ASP A 651 7.28 -3.66 -5.02
C ASP A 651 6.76 -2.51 -5.90
N ILE A 652 6.42 -1.36 -5.29
CA ILE A 652 5.98 -0.16 -6.03
C ILE A 652 7.11 0.35 -6.94
N GLN A 653 8.33 0.45 -6.41
CA GLN A 653 9.51 0.89 -7.15
C GLN A 653 9.83 -0.02 -8.33
N ALA A 654 9.77 -1.33 -8.16
CA ALA A 654 10.01 -2.31 -9.20
C ALA A 654 8.96 -2.22 -10.32
N ARG A 655 7.68 -2.02 -9.98
CA ARG A 655 6.60 -1.81 -10.97
C ARG A 655 6.81 -0.56 -11.81
N ILE A 656 7.21 0.54 -11.17
CA ILE A 656 7.55 1.78 -11.88
C ILE A 656 8.79 1.56 -12.75
N PHE A 657 9.85 0.99 -12.18
CA PHE A 657 11.13 0.80 -12.87
C PHE A 657 11.01 -0.12 -14.09
N ALA A 658 10.09 -1.09 -14.07
CA ALA A 658 9.80 -1.97 -15.20
C ALA A 658 9.45 -1.22 -16.51
N VAL A 659 8.96 0.02 -16.39
CA VAL A 659 8.70 0.92 -17.52
C VAL A 659 9.70 2.07 -17.57
N TYR A 660 9.97 2.69 -16.42
CA TYR A 660 10.75 3.93 -16.31
C TYR A 660 12.27 3.74 -16.22
N HIS A 661 12.78 2.52 -16.44
CA HIS A 661 14.20 2.30 -16.74
C HIS A 661 14.57 2.81 -18.15
N MET A 662 13.61 2.83 -19.08
CA MET A 662 13.79 3.43 -20.41
C MET A 662 13.89 4.95 -20.27
N THR A 663 15.12 5.48 -20.32
CA THR A 663 15.40 6.92 -20.18
C THR A 663 15.35 7.69 -21.50
N ASP A 664 15.49 6.99 -22.63
CA ASP A 664 15.36 7.58 -23.96
C ASP A 664 13.87 7.75 -24.34
N PRO A 665 13.41 8.98 -24.66
CA PRO A 665 12.01 9.24 -24.97
C PRO A 665 11.45 8.48 -26.18
N GLN A 666 12.27 8.18 -27.19
CA GLN A 666 11.82 7.46 -28.38
C GLN A 666 11.60 5.99 -28.07
N ILE A 667 12.56 5.36 -27.38
CA ILE A 667 12.43 3.97 -26.89
C ILE A 667 11.20 3.85 -25.97
N PHE A 668 11.01 4.83 -25.07
CA PHE A 668 9.89 4.88 -24.14
C PHE A 668 8.54 5.05 -24.86
N TYR A 669 8.43 5.97 -25.83
CA TYR A 669 7.20 6.20 -26.61
C TYR A 669 6.76 4.93 -27.35
N ASN A 670 7.72 4.24 -27.97
CA ASN A 670 7.47 2.98 -28.70
C ASN A 670 7.33 1.77 -27.76
N LYS A 671 7.61 1.92 -26.46
CA LYS A 671 7.59 0.85 -25.46
C LYS A 671 8.46 -0.36 -25.86
N GLU A 672 9.63 -0.09 -26.44
CA GLU A 672 10.49 -1.10 -27.07
C GLU A 672 11.13 -2.10 -26.08
N ASP A 673 11.39 -1.68 -24.84
CA ASP A 673 12.05 -2.50 -23.81
C ASP A 673 11.17 -2.61 -22.55
N LEU A 674 9.88 -2.93 -22.69
CA LEU A 674 9.00 -3.11 -21.53
C LEU A 674 9.35 -4.36 -20.71
N TRP A 675 9.54 -4.19 -19.41
CA TRP A 675 9.76 -5.29 -18.47
C TRP A 675 8.50 -5.60 -17.68
N LYS A 676 8.49 -6.76 -17.03
CA LYS A 676 7.50 -7.17 -16.02
C LYS A 676 8.18 -7.93 -14.90
N ILE A 677 7.56 -7.94 -13.73
CA ILE A 677 7.91 -8.87 -12.66
C ILE A 677 7.37 -10.25 -13.07
N PRO A 678 8.19 -11.32 -13.01
CA PRO A 678 7.77 -12.64 -13.46
C PRO A 678 6.63 -13.21 -12.62
N LEU A 679 5.87 -14.11 -13.25
CA LEU A 679 4.86 -14.90 -12.55
C LEU A 679 5.52 -16.12 -11.90
N ARG A 680 4.91 -16.57 -10.80
CA ARG A 680 5.22 -17.83 -10.12
C ARG A 680 3.95 -18.66 -9.97
N THR A 681 4.11 -19.97 -9.79
CA THR A 681 2.98 -20.88 -9.55
C THR A 681 2.79 -21.12 -8.06
N ALA A 682 1.70 -20.63 -7.50
CA ALA A 682 1.35 -20.76 -6.08
C ALA A 682 0.00 -21.47 -5.94
N GLY A 683 -0.02 -22.65 -5.31
CA GLY A 683 -1.27 -23.39 -5.06
C GLY A 683 -2.11 -23.68 -6.32
N GLY A 684 -1.47 -23.82 -7.48
CA GLY A 684 -2.13 -24.05 -8.78
C GLY A 684 -2.62 -22.77 -9.49
N ARG A 685 -2.27 -21.57 -9.00
CA ARG A 685 -2.57 -20.28 -9.63
C ARG A 685 -1.28 -19.53 -9.97
N SER A 686 -1.31 -18.74 -11.03
CA SER A 686 -0.22 -17.83 -11.37
C SER A 686 -0.35 -16.55 -10.55
N GLU A 687 0.69 -16.20 -9.79
CA GLU A 687 0.78 -14.99 -8.98
C GLU A 687 2.04 -14.21 -9.35
N VAL A 688 2.02 -12.89 -9.19
CA VAL A 688 3.24 -12.07 -9.40
C VAL A 688 4.23 -12.39 -8.28
N MET A 689 5.50 -12.57 -8.65
CA MET A 689 6.56 -12.80 -7.67
C MET A 689 6.73 -11.56 -6.77
N GLN A 690 6.81 -11.77 -5.46
CA GLN A 690 7.05 -10.69 -4.51
C GLN A 690 8.55 -10.54 -4.25
N PRO A 691 9.04 -9.33 -3.91
CA PRO A 691 10.41 -9.17 -3.45
C PRO A 691 10.67 -10.00 -2.18
N TYR A 692 11.86 -10.58 -2.04
CA TYR A 692 12.19 -11.45 -0.92
C TYR A 692 13.57 -11.13 -0.35
N TYR A 693 13.71 -11.32 0.97
CA TYR A 693 14.95 -11.08 1.70
C TYR A 693 15.90 -12.26 1.59
N THR A 694 17.19 -11.95 1.46
CA THR A 694 18.26 -12.94 1.41
C THR A 694 19.59 -12.32 1.83
N ILE A 695 20.50 -13.13 2.39
CA ILE A 695 21.88 -12.75 2.65
C ILE A 695 22.74 -13.28 1.52
N MET A 696 23.38 -12.39 0.76
CA MET A 696 24.31 -12.80 -0.30
C MET A 696 25.41 -11.78 -0.55
N LYS A 697 26.45 -12.21 -1.25
CA LYS A 697 27.50 -11.33 -1.77
C LYS A 697 27.08 -10.70 -3.09
N LEU A 698 27.09 -9.37 -3.15
CA LEU A 698 26.74 -8.60 -4.35
C LEU A 698 27.94 -8.43 -5.30
N ALA A 699 27.81 -8.92 -6.53
CA ALA A 699 28.86 -8.87 -7.54
C ALA A 699 29.27 -7.43 -7.89
N GLY A 700 30.58 -7.14 -7.92
CA GLY A 700 31.12 -5.86 -8.40
C GLY A 700 31.03 -4.67 -7.42
N VAL A 701 30.30 -4.77 -6.32
CA VAL A 701 30.07 -3.66 -5.37
C VAL A 701 30.39 -4.00 -3.91
N GLY A 702 30.65 -5.26 -3.57
CA GLY A 702 30.98 -5.68 -2.21
C GLY A 702 31.82 -6.96 -2.16
N ASN A 703 32.60 -7.09 -1.07
CA ASN A 703 33.42 -8.28 -0.82
C ASN A 703 32.88 -9.19 0.29
N ARG A 704 31.81 -8.75 0.97
CA ARG A 704 31.14 -9.45 2.08
C ARG A 704 29.67 -9.62 1.77
N GLU A 705 29.05 -10.59 2.42
CA GLU A 705 27.63 -10.85 2.37
C GLU A 705 26.86 -9.72 3.07
N GLU A 706 25.73 -9.34 2.47
CA GLU A 706 24.84 -8.31 2.99
C GLU A 706 23.41 -8.81 2.94
N PHE A 707 22.59 -8.35 3.87
CA PHE A 707 21.15 -8.54 3.82
C PHE A 707 20.54 -7.59 2.81
N ILE A 708 19.83 -8.17 1.85
CA ILE A 708 19.23 -7.45 0.74
C ILE A 708 17.79 -7.90 0.54
N LEU A 709 17.01 -7.03 -0.09
CA LEU A 709 15.69 -7.36 -0.63
C LEU A 709 15.80 -7.36 -2.15
N MET A 710 15.41 -8.45 -2.82
CA MET A 710 15.60 -8.59 -4.27
C MET A 710 14.33 -8.97 -5.03
N VAL A 711 14.27 -8.58 -6.30
CA VAL A 711 13.20 -8.95 -7.24
C VAL A 711 13.74 -9.10 -8.68
N PRO A 712 13.43 -10.20 -9.39
CA PRO A 712 13.83 -10.40 -10.79
C PRO A 712 12.89 -9.72 -11.79
N PHE A 713 13.36 -9.54 -13.03
CA PHE A 713 12.60 -9.00 -14.17
C PHE A 713 12.70 -9.89 -15.41
N THR A 714 11.59 -9.97 -16.16
CA THR A 714 11.52 -10.56 -17.50
C THR A 714 10.98 -9.53 -18.50
N PRO A 715 11.25 -9.65 -19.81
CA PRO A 715 10.56 -8.83 -20.81
C PRO A 715 9.05 -9.07 -20.77
N SER A 716 8.25 -8.07 -21.11
CA SER A 716 6.79 -8.18 -21.13
C SER A 716 6.28 -9.36 -21.99
N ASN A 717 6.98 -9.69 -23.08
CA ASN A 717 6.61 -10.71 -24.07
C ASN A 717 7.42 -12.01 -24.01
N LYS A 718 8.33 -12.17 -23.04
CA LYS A 718 9.18 -13.37 -22.91
C LYS A 718 9.32 -13.77 -21.44
N GLU A 719 9.69 -15.03 -21.21
CA GLU A 719 9.89 -15.55 -19.86
C GLU A 719 11.37 -15.70 -19.46
N ASN A 720 12.30 -15.33 -20.34
CA ASN A 720 13.73 -15.29 -19.99
C ASN A 720 13.99 -14.11 -19.04
N MET A 721 14.83 -14.33 -18.03
CA MET A 721 15.26 -13.25 -17.14
C MET A 721 16.19 -12.30 -17.89
N ILE A 722 16.07 -11.02 -17.61
CA ILE A 722 16.90 -9.97 -18.22
C ILE A 722 17.57 -9.05 -17.21
N ALA A 723 17.02 -8.97 -16.01
CA ALA A 723 17.58 -8.19 -14.94
C ALA A 723 17.08 -8.67 -13.58
N TRP A 724 17.69 -8.18 -12.53
CA TRP A 724 17.13 -8.18 -11.19
C TRP A 724 17.51 -6.91 -10.45
N MET A 725 16.65 -6.46 -9.56
CA MET A 725 16.88 -5.31 -8.69
C MET A 725 17.09 -5.78 -7.26
N ALA A 726 18.02 -5.14 -6.55
CA ALA A 726 18.21 -5.33 -5.12
C ALA A 726 18.28 -4.00 -4.38
N ALA A 727 17.61 -3.95 -3.24
CA ALA A 727 17.76 -2.90 -2.24
C ALA A 727 18.61 -3.41 -1.08
N ARG A 728 19.61 -2.63 -0.68
CA ARG A 728 20.52 -2.99 0.41
C ARG A 728 19.92 -2.59 1.76
N CYS A 729 19.95 -3.50 2.74
CA CYS A 729 19.42 -3.28 4.08
C CYS A 729 20.50 -2.87 5.09
N ASP A 730 21.76 -3.25 4.87
CA ASP A 730 22.81 -3.06 5.88
C ASP A 730 23.55 -1.72 5.76
N ALA A 731 23.87 -1.13 6.92
CA ALA A 731 24.71 0.06 6.98
C ALA A 731 26.16 -0.24 6.54
N PRO A 732 26.87 0.71 5.90
CA PRO A 732 26.48 2.09 5.59
C PRO A 732 25.70 2.24 4.26
N ASN A 733 25.32 1.14 3.61
CA ASN A 733 24.77 1.14 2.25
C ASN A 733 23.25 1.04 2.19
N TYR A 734 22.58 1.11 3.34
CA TYR A 734 21.12 1.10 3.48
C TYR A 734 20.44 2.01 2.45
N GLY A 735 19.43 1.47 1.76
CA GLY A 735 18.58 2.22 0.82
C GLY A 735 19.16 2.40 -0.58
N LYS A 736 20.40 1.97 -0.86
CA LYS A 736 20.95 1.97 -2.21
C LYS A 736 20.29 0.88 -3.06
N LEU A 737 19.77 1.28 -4.21
CA LEU A 737 19.17 0.39 -5.21
C LEU A 737 20.21 0.02 -6.28
N LEU A 738 20.35 -1.27 -6.54
CA LEU A 738 21.20 -1.83 -7.58
C LEU A 738 20.32 -2.59 -8.58
N VAL A 739 20.61 -2.44 -9.86
CA VAL A 739 19.93 -3.15 -10.93
C VAL A 739 20.97 -3.86 -11.77
N TYR A 740 20.92 -5.18 -11.81
CA TYR A 740 21.86 -5.99 -12.56
C TYR A 740 21.23 -6.43 -13.87
N ASN A 741 21.73 -5.89 -14.97
CA ASN A 741 21.27 -6.13 -16.32
C ASN A 741 22.05 -7.30 -16.95
N PHE A 742 21.33 -8.20 -17.63
CA PHE A 742 21.93 -9.31 -18.35
C PHE A 742 22.19 -8.98 -19.82
N PRO A 743 23.22 -9.57 -20.44
CA PRO A 743 23.50 -9.39 -21.86
C PRO A 743 22.32 -9.86 -22.73
N LYS A 744 21.86 -9.01 -23.66
CA LYS A 744 20.77 -9.34 -24.61
C LYS A 744 21.09 -10.53 -25.53
N GLN A 745 22.35 -10.95 -25.60
CA GLN A 745 22.85 -12.05 -26.43
C GLN A 745 22.77 -13.42 -25.77
N LYS A 746 22.58 -13.47 -24.44
CA LYS A 746 22.58 -14.72 -23.67
C LYS A 746 21.17 -15.03 -23.16
N LEU A 747 20.75 -16.27 -23.33
CA LEU A 747 19.49 -16.75 -22.75
C LEU A 747 19.72 -17.09 -21.28
N VAL A 748 19.01 -16.40 -20.41
CA VAL A 748 18.99 -16.67 -18.97
C VAL A 748 17.59 -17.11 -18.60
N TYR A 749 17.45 -18.28 -17.99
CA TYR A 749 16.14 -18.82 -17.64
C TYR A 749 15.46 -17.94 -16.58
N GLY A 750 14.21 -17.56 -16.81
CA GLY A 750 13.40 -16.89 -15.79
C GLY A 750 12.72 -17.89 -14.84
N PRO A 751 12.17 -17.38 -13.71
CA PRO A 751 11.51 -18.22 -12.71
C PRO A 751 10.46 -19.19 -13.28
N GLN A 752 9.54 -18.68 -14.12
CA GLN A 752 8.48 -19.50 -14.72
C GLN A 752 9.01 -20.60 -15.65
N GLN A 753 10.14 -20.35 -16.34
CA GLN A 753 10.76 -21.37 -17.18
C GLN A 753 11.40 -22.47 -16.35
N ILE A 754 12.05 -22.12 -15.23
CA ILE A 754 12.59 -23.11 -14.30
C ILE A 754 11.47 -23.93 -13.68
N GLU A 755 10.38 -23.32 -13.22
CA GLU A 755 9.20 -24.07 -12.75
C GLU A 755 8.66 -25.02 -13.82
N SER A 756 8.54 -24.57 -15.07
CA SER A 756 8.09 -25.41 -16.18
C SER A 756 9.05 -26.58 -16.45
N ARG A 757 10.36 -26.38 -16.29
CA ARG A 757 11.36 -27.44 -16.45
C ARG A 757 11.33 -28.43 -15.29
N ILE A 758 11.07 -27.96 -14.07
CA ILE A 758 10.82 -28.82 -12.90
C ILE A 758 9.59 -29.71 -13.17
N ASP A 759 8.53 -29.15 -13.75
CA ASP A 759 7.31 -29.90 -14.09
C ASP A 759 7.49 -30.93 -15.21
N GLN A 760 8.45 -30.69 -16.10
CA GLN A 760 8.80 -31.57 -17.21
C GLN A 760 9.79 -32.68 -16.82
N ASP A 761 10.46 -32.55 -15.67
CA ASP A 761 11.35 -33.59 -15.18
C ASP A 761 10.53 -34.83 -14.80
N ALA A 762 10.84 -35.98 -15.41
CA ALA A 762 10.03 -37.18 -15.31
C ALA A 762 9.94 -37.74 -13.88
N GLU A 763 11.04 -37.67 -13.11
CA GLU A 763 11.06 -38.19 -11.73
C GLU A 763 10.33 -37.25 -10.79
N ILE A 764 10.58 -35.93 -10.90
CA ILE A 764 9.88 -34.93 -10.10
C ILE A 764 8.39 -34.95 -10.39
N SER A 765 7.99 -34.93 -11.67
CA SER A 765 6.59 -34.92 -12.09
C SER A 765 5.83 -36.16 -11.62
N LYS A 766 6.45 -37.35 -11.73
CA LYS A 766 5.91 -38.61 -11.19
C LYS A 766 5.69 -38.52 -9.68
N GLN A 767 6.68 -38.05 -8.94
CA GLN A 767 6.60 -37.96 -7.47
C GLN A 767 5.55 -36.94 -7.02
N LEU A 768 5.52 -35.75 -7.63
CA LEU A 768 4.51 -34.73 -7.36
C LEU A 768 3.09 -35.20 -7.68
N THR A 769 2.93 -35.98 -8.75
CA THR A 769 1.64 -36.58 -9.09
C THR A 769 1.21 -37.60 -8.03
N LEU A 770 2.11 -38.48 -7.59
CA LEU A 770 1.82 -39.47 -6.54
C LEU A 770 1.48 -38.81 -5.20
N TRP A 771 2.20 -37.76 -4.81
CA TRP A 771 1.93 -37.03 -3.56
C TRP A 771 0.68 -36.17 -3.59
N ASN A 772 0.16 -35.86 -4.77
CA ASN A 772 -1.13 -35.20 -4.93
C ASN A 772 -2.29 -36.18 -5.16
N GLN A 773 -2.10 -37.49 -4.93
CA GLN A 773 -3.16 -38.49 -4.98
C GLN A 773 -3.74 -38.77 -3.59
N GLY A 774 -5.06 -38.62 -3.46
CA GLY A 774 -5.87 -39.34 -2.47
C GLY A 774 -5.44 -39.26 -1.00
N GLY A 775 -5.34 -38.06 -0.42
CA GLY A 775 -5.17 -37.86 1.03
C GLY A 775 -4.04 -36.93 1.43
N SER A 776 -3.12 -36.62 0.52
CA SER A 776 -2.07 -35.62 0.69
C SER A 776 -2.12 -34.55 -0.42
N ARG A 777 -1.52 -33.40 -0.13
CA ARG A 777 -1.41 -32.26 -1.02
C ARG A 777 0.01 -31.71 -0.94
N VAL A 778 0.60 -31.45 -2.10
CA VAL A 778 1.90 -30.79 -2.20
C VAL A 778 1.70 -29.30 -2.31
N GLU A 779 2.34 -28.55 -1.42
CA GLU A 779 2.48 -27.10 -1.52
C GLU A 779 3.90 -26.77 -1.97
N ARG A 780 4.03 -26.04 -3.09
CA ARG A 780 5.32 -25.55 -3.58
C ARG A 780 5.61 -24.20 -2.94
N GLY A 781 6.79 -24.05 -2.35
CA GLY A 781 7.27 -22.74 -1.91
C GLY A 781 7.69 -21.85 -3.08
N SER A 782 8.11 -20.63 -2.77
CA SER A 782 8.56 -19.68 -3.78
C SER A 782 9.89 -20.14 -4.36
N LEU A 783 10.01 -20.09 -5.69
CA LEU A 783 11.28 -20.29 -6.36
C LEU A 783 12.18 -19.07 -6.10
N LEU A 784 13.27 -19.27 -5.38
CA LEU A 784 14.28 -18.24 -5.12
C LEU A 784 15.36 -18.28 -6.20
N VAL A 785 15.75 -17.10 -6.68
CA VAL A 785 16.84 -16.91 -7.63
C VAL A 785 18.03 -16.37 -6.84
N ILE A 786 19.08 -17.16 -6.68
CA ILE A 786 20.24 -16.82 -5.86
C ILE A 786 21.48 -16.68 -6.76
N PRO A 787 21.90 -15.44 -7.07
CA PRO A 787 23.20 -15.19 -7.65
C PRO A 787 24.33 -15.66 -6.72
N VAL A 788 25.26 -16.45 -7.24
CA VAL A 788 26.47 -16.92 -6.55
C VAL A 788 27.66 -16.71 -7.48
N ASP A 789 28.63 -15.90 -7.07
CA ASP A 789 29.68 -15.36 -7.95
C ASP A 789 29.06 -14.74 -9.24
N GLN A 790 29.33 -15.31 -10.42
CA GLN A 790 28.72 -14.92 -11.69
C GLN A 790 27.69 -15.95 -12.17
N SER A 791 27.14 -16.79 -11.30
CA SER A 791 26.20 -17.86 -11.68
C SER A 791 24.84 -17.67 -11.01
N LEU A 792 23.81 -18.32 -11.54
CA LEU A 792 22.45 -18.26 -10.99
C LEU A 792 22.02 -19.66 -10.53
N LEU A 793 21.79 -19.78 -9.23
CA LEU A 793 21.24 -20.97 -8.60
C LEU A 793 19.75 -20.73 -8.33
N TYR A 794 18.90 -21.69 -8.68
CA TYR A 794 17.46 -21.62 -8.40
C TYR A 794 17.11 -22.65 -7.34
N VAL A 795 16.38 -22.25 -6.29
CA VAL A 795 16.02 -23.12 -5.17
C VAL A 795 14.53 -23.01 -4.88
N GLN A 796 13.84 -24.15 -4.76
CA GLN A 796 12.42 -24.21 -4.41
C GLN A 796 12.16 -25.30 -3.37
N PRO A 797 11.59 -24.97 -2.19
CA PRO A 797 11.18 -25.97 -1.23
C PRO A 797 9.82 -26.59 -1.60
N LEU A 798 9.63 -27.87 -1.24
CA LEU A 798 8.39 -28.62 -1.40
C LEU A 798 7.88 -29.08 -0.03
N TYR A 799 6.65 -28.66 0.29
CA TYR A 799 5.94 -29.06 1.49
C TYR A 799 4.88 -30.10 1.17
N LEU A 800 4.68 -31.04 2.09
CA LEU A 800 3.63 -32.04 2.04
C LEU A 800 2.70 -31.85 3.24
N GLU A 801 1.40 -31.78 2.97
CA GLU A 801 0.36 -31.70 4.00
C GLU A 801 -0.75 -32.72 3.73
N ALA A 802 -1.50 -33.12 4.76
CA ALA A 802 -2.69 -33.96 4.59
C ALA A 802 -3.86 -33.14 4.01
N SER A 803 -4.63 -33.72 3.08
CA SER A 803 -5.74 -33.01 2.40
C SER A 803 -6.87 -32.56 3.34
N GLY A 804 -6.99 -33.17 4.52
CA GLY A 804 -7.96 -32.78 5.56
C GLY A 804 -7.45 -31.70 6.53
N GLY A 805 -6.27 -31.14 6.28
CA GLY A 805 -5.53 -30.34 7.25
C GLY A 805 -4.50 -31.20 7.99
N GLY A 806 -3.32 -30.64 8.21
CA GLY A 806 -2.21 -31.32 8.87
C GLY A 806 -1.03 -30.39 9.06
N LEU A 807 0.05 -30.90 9.66
CA LEU A 807 1.30 -30.19 9.84
C LEU A 807 2.04 -30.14 8.50
N PRO A 808 2.31 -28.97 7.90
CA PRO A 808 3.09 -28.89 6.67
C PRO A 808 4.54 -29.31 6.94
N GLU A 809 4.98 -30.37 6.27
CA GLU A 809 6.33 -30.91 6.41
C GLU A 809 7.15 -30.59 5.16
N LEU A 810 8.31 -29.96 5.33
CA LEU A 810 9.26 -29.77 4.23
C LEU A 810 9.90 -31.12 3.91
N LYS A 811 9.49 -31.72 2.80
CA LYS A 811 9.95 -33.06 2.41
C LYS A 811 11.08 -33.06 1.41
N ARG A 812 11.11 -32.10 0.49
CA ARG A 812 12.15 -32.01 -0.54
C ARG A 812 12.53 -30.57 -0.81
N VAL A 813 13.75 -30.38 -1.25
CA VAL A 813 14.26 -29.16 -1.87
C VAL A 813 14.56 -29.49 -3.32
N ILE A 814 14.21 -28.58 -4.22
CA ILE A 814 14.60 -28.65 -5.63
C ILE A 814 15.66 -27.58 -5.84
N ALA A 815 16.79 -27.96 -6.42
CA ALA A 815 17.78 -27.03 -6.92
C ALA A 815 17.94 -27.19 -8.42
N ALA A 816 18.07 -26.07 -9.14
CA ALA A 816 18.37 -26.06 -10.56
C ALA A 816 19.57 -25.14 -10.86
N TYR A 817 20.46 -25.64 -11.71
CA TYR A 817 21.62 -24.90 -12.21
C TYR A 817 21.94 -25.33 -13.65
N GLY A 818 21.90 -24.37 -14.58
CA GLY A 818 22.06 -24.63 -16.01
C GLY A 818 21.06 -25.68 -16.51
N ASN A 819 21.58 -26.83 -16.96
CA ASN A 819 20.76 -27.96 -17.42
C ASN A 819 20.48 -29.05 -16.37
N SER A 820 21.05 -28.93 -15.17
CA SER A 820 20.89 -29.90 -14.10
C SER A 820 19.80 -29.47 -13.13
N ILE A 821 18.90 -30.39 -12.80
CA ILE A 821 17.87 -30.25 -11.78
C ILE A 821 18.02 -31.43 -10.82
N ALA A 822 18.01 -31.15 -9.52
CA ALA A 822 18.05 -32.15 -8.48
C ALA A 822 16.90 -31.89 -7.49
N MET A 823 16.31 -32.97 -6.98
CA MET A 823 15.31 -32.93 -5.93
C MET A 823 15.73 -33.91 -4.83
N GLU A 824 16.11 -33.38 -3.67
CA GLU A 824 16.64 -34.15 -2.53
C GLU A 824 16.00 -33.69 -1.22
N GLU A 825 16.36 -34.34 -0.11
CA GLU A 825 15.79 -34.08 1.22
C GLU A 825 16.18 -32.71 1.79
N ASN A 826 17.34 -32.20 1.40
CA ASN A 826 17.82 -30.88 1.79
C ASN A 826 18.64 -30.23 0.66
N LEU A 827 19.00 -28.95 0.86
CA LEU A 827 19.74 -28.18 -0.13
C LEU A 827 21.17 -28.71 -0.34
N GLU A 828 21.84 -29.16 0.72
CA GLU A 828 23.22 -29.67 0.64
C GLU A 828 23.32 -30.89 -0.29
N LEU A 829 22.41 -31.87 -0.13
CA LEU A 829 22.31 -33.04 -1.00
C LEU A 829 21.97 -32.66 -2.44
N CYS A 830 21.12 -31.65 -2.65
CA CYS A 830 20.83 -31.15 -3.99
C CYS A 830 22.10 -30.58 -4.65
N LEU A 831 22.87 -29.78 -3.91
CA LEU A 831 24.12 -29.20 -4.39
C LEU A 831 25.17 -30.28 -4.64
N ASP A 832 25.31 -31.28 -3.77
CA ASP A 832 26.20 -32.41 -3.99
C ASP A 832 25.82 -33.23 -5.23
N ARG A 833 24.52 -33.44 -5.48
CA ARG A 833 24.06 -34.12 -6.69
C ARG A 833 24.36 -33.32 -7.96
N ILE A 834 24.33 -31.99 -7.90
CA ILE A 834 24.64 -31.11 -9.04
C ILE A 834 26.15 -30.93 -9.24
N PHE A 835 26.94 -30.78 -8.16
CA PHE A 835 28.33 -30.32 -8.18
C PHE A 835 29.36 -31.31 -7.60
N GLY A 836 28.96 -32.24 -6.74
CA GLY A 836 29.85 -33.17 -6.01
C GLY A 836 30.57 -34.22 -6.86
N GLY A 837 30.14 -34.42 -8.11
CA GLY A 837 30.90 -35.13 -9.16
C GLY A 837 30.91 -36.66 -9.07
N GLY A 838 30.35 -37.33 -10.09
CA GLY A 838 30.60 -38.75 -10.34
C GLY A 838 29.51 -39.59 -11.02
N GLY A 839 28.67 -39.04 -11.91
CA GLY A 839 27.61 -39.83 -12.56
C GLY A 839 26.99 -39.22 -13.81
N ARG A 840 27.77 -39.23 -14.91
CA ARG A 840 27.29 -39.15 -16.31
C ARG A 840 26.76 -37.78 -16.80
N ARG A 841 27.69 -36.84 -17.02
CA ARG A 841 27.61 -36.01 -18.24
C ARG A 841 27.90 -36.92 -19.44
N PRO A 842 27.05 -37.03 -20.47
CA PRO A 842 27.50 -37.52 -21.77
C PRO A 842 28.34 -36.41 -22.40
N ARG A 843 29.62 -36.36 -22.04
CA ARG A 843 30.61 -35.68 -22.88
C ARG A 843 30.75 -36.54 -24.12
N ALA A 844 30.48 -35.96 -25.28
CA ALA A 844 30.86 -36.51 -26.56
C ALA A 844 32.35 -36.91 -26.50
N ALA A 845 32.60 -38.22 -26.50
CA ALA A 845 33.92 -38.79 -26.67
C ALA A 845 33.94 -39.39 -28.08
N GLY A 846 34.81 -38.81 -28.90
CA GLY A 846 35.19 -39.37 -30.17
C GLY A 846 35.75 -40.79 -30.03
N SER A 847 35.71 -41.46 -31.18
CA SER A 847 36.14 -42.82 -31.46
C SER A 847 37.40 -43.30 -30.75
N ALA A 848 37.32 -44.50 -30.18
CA ALA A 848 38.13 -45.64 -30.64
C ALA A 848 37.56 -46.96 -30.07
N ALA A 849 37.11 -47.83 -31.00
CA ALA A 849 37.05 -49.28 -31.02
C ALA A 849 37.02 -50.05 -29.67
N ALA A 850 35.94 -50.76 -29.32
CA ALA A 850 35.41 -52.02 -29.89
C ALA A 850 35.88 -53.26 -29.11
N SER A 851 34.90 -54.02 -28.61
CA SER A 851 34.81 -55.49 -28.78
C SER A 851 33.69 -56.07 -27.91
N GLY A 852 32.42 -55.77 -28.24
CA GLY A 852 31.28 -56.41 -27.58
C GLY A 852 29.88 -55.95 -28.01
N ALA A 853 29.72 -54.70 -28.46
CA ALA A 853 28.42 -54.13 -28.85
C ALA A 853 28.14 -54.13 -30.37
N ASP A 854 29.12 -54.48 -31.20
CA ASP A 854 29.01 -54.43 -32.66
C ASP A 854 28.26 -55.65 -33.26
N ASP A 855 28.19 -56.76 -32.51
CA ASP A 855 27.59 -58.01 -32.97
C ASP A 855 26.04 -58.01 -32.88
N LEU A 856 25.48 -57.47 -31.78
CA LEU A 856 24.01 -57.31 -31.62
C LEU A 856 23.44 -56.25 -32.57
N SER A 857 24.17 -55.15 -32.74
CA SER A 857 23.80 -54.03 -33.62
C SER A 857 23.86 -54.41 -35.10
N GLY A 858 24.81 -55.29 -35.47
CA GLY A 858 24.92 -55.87 -36.81
C GLY A 858 23.77 -56.83 -37.10
N LEU A 859 23.48 -57.76 -36.19
CA LEU A 859 22.36 -58.71 -36.32
C LEU A 859 21.00 -57.99 -36.43
N ALA A 860 20.78 -56.92 -35.67
CA ALA A 860 19.55 -56.14 -35.77
C ALA A 860 19.38 -55.44 -37.13
N ARG A 861 20.47 -54.88 -37.70
CA ARG A 861 20.44 -54.30 -39.06
C ARG A 861 20.22 -55.36 -40.13
N GLU A 862 20.89 -56.51 -40.02
CA GLU A 862 20.73 -57.60 -40.96
C GLU A 862 19.30 -58.16 -40.94
N ALA A 863 18.69 -58.31 -39.76
CA ALA A 863 17.29 -58.71 -39.64
C ALA A 863 16.34 -57.73 -40.34
N ARG A 864 16.57 -56.42 -40.19
CA ARG A 864 15.74 -55.40 -40.84
C ARG A 864 15.87 -55.43 -42.36
N ASP A 865 17.08 -55.50 -42.89
CA ASP A 865 17.31 -55.52 -44.34
C ASP A 865 16.73 -56.79 -44.99
N ARG A 866 16.85 -57.94 -44.31
CA ARG A 866 16.24 -59.21 -44.75
C ARG A 866 14.72 -59.12 -44.73
N PHE A 867 14.14 -58.47 -43.73
CA PHE A 867 12.70 -58.24 -43.65
C PHE A 867 12.19 -57.30 -44.75
N GLU A 868 12.93 -56.24 -45.09
CA GLU A 868 12.58 -55.36 -46.20
C GLU A 868 12.65 -56.08 -47.56
N LYS A 869 13.66 -56.94 -47.76
CA LYS A 869 13.75 -57.81 -48.94
C LYS A 869 12.59 -58.79 -49.03
N ALA A 870 12.18 -59.38 -47.90
CA ALA A 870 10.99 -60.21 -47.84
C ALA A 870 9.75 -59.41 -48.27
N GLN A 871 9.52 -58.22 -47.72
CA GLN A 871 8.38 -57.39 -48.14
C GLN A 871 8.42 -57.02 -49.63
N ALA A 872 9.60 -56.73 -50.18
CA ALA A 872 9.75 -56.47 -51.61
C ALA A 872 9.45 -57.71 -52.47
N ALA A 873 9.84 -58.92 -52.03
CA ALA A 873 9.49 -60.17 -52.70
C ALA A 873 7.99 -60.45 -52.66
N ALA A 874 7.34 -60.23 -51.50
CA ALA A 874 5.89 -60.38 -51.34
C ALA A 874 5.11 -59.43 -52.26
N ARG A 875 5.56 -58.17 -52.40
CA ARG A 875 4.95 -57.21 -53.33
C ARG A 875 5.06 -57.61 -54.80
N ARG A 876 6.08 -58.41 -55.16
CA ARG A 876 6.26 -58.96 -56.51
C ARG A 876 5.57 -60.31 -56.72
N GLY A 877 4.91 -60.86 -55.71
CA GLY A 877 4.23 -62.17 -55.77
C GLY A 877 5.18 -63.38 -55.77
N ASP A 878 6.47 -63.19 -55.46
CA ASP A 878 7.45 -64.27 -55.35
C ASP A 878 7.47 -64.83 -53.92
N TRP A 879 6.56 -65.78 -53.68
CA TRP A 879 6.36 -66.37 -52.36
C TRP A 879 7.49 -67.29 -51.91
N SER A 880 8.28 -67.85 -52.84
CA SER A 880 9.44 -68.68 -52.48
C SER A 880 10.54 -67.81 -51.87
N SER A 881 10.91 -66.73 -52.55
CA SER A 881 11.92 -65.78 -52.05
C SER A 881 11.45 -65.09 -50.76
N PHE A 882 10.14 -64.81 -50.62
CA PHE A 882 9.59 -64.30 -49.36
C PHE A 882 9.79 -65.29 -48.20
N GLY A 883 9.49 -66.57 -48.42
CA GLY A 883 9.66 -67.61 -47.40
C GLY A 883 11.11 -67.76 -46.95
N ASP A 884 12.06 -67.75 -47.89
CA ASP A 884 13.48 -67.88 -47.61
C ASP A 884 14.03 -66.69 -46.80
N GLU A 885 13.68 -65.46 -47.20
CA GLU A 885 14.11 -64.25 -46.48
C GLU A 885 13.46 -64.16 -45.09
N MET A 886 12.19 -64.56 -44.93
CA MET A 886 11.54 -64.61 -43.62
C MET A 886 12.14 -65.68 -42.69
N GLN A 887 12.57 -66.83 -43.24
CA GLN A 887 13.34 -67.81 -42.45
C GLN A 887 14.72 -67.27 -42.04
N ALA A 888 15.36 -66.47 -42.88
CA ALA A 888 16.62 -65.82 -42.55
C ALA A 888 16.44 -64.81 -41.40
N VAL A 889 15.38 -63.98 -41.46
CA VAL A 889 15.00 -63.07 -40.37
C VAL A 889 14.79 -63.85 -39.07
N ARG A 890 14.01 -64.94 -39.11
CA ARG A 890 13.74 -65.77 -37.93
C ARG A 890 15.02 -66.31 -37.29
N ARG A 891 15.96 -66.83 -38.10
CA ARG A 891 17.26 -67.33 -37.60
C ARG A 891 18.09 -66.23 -36.96
N ILE A 892 18.04 -65.00 -37.46
CA ILE A 892 18.75 -63.86 -36.88
C ILE A 892 18.10 -63.43 -35.56
N LEU A 893 16.77 -63.41 -35.49
CA LEU A 893 16.04 -63.11 -34.26
C LEU A 893 16.25 -64.17 -33.17
N GLU A 894 16.35 -65.45 -33.53
CA GLU A 894 16.71 -66.53 -32.59
C GLU A 894 18.14 -66.35 -32.05
N LYS A 895 19.09 -65.91 -32.88
CA LYS A 895 20.45 -65.55 -32.44
C LYS A 895 20.48 -64.32 -31.52
N LEU A 896 19.62 -63.33 -31.77
CA LEU A 896 19.45 -62.16 -30.90
C LEU A 896 18.82 -62.54 -29.56
N ALA A 897 17.82 -63.43 -29.55
CA ALA A 897 17.15 -63.90 -28.34
C ALA A 897 18.03 -64.81 -27.47
N GLY A 898 18.99 -65.54 -28.07
CA GLY A 898 19.94 -66.41 -27.36
C GLY A 898 21.14 -65.71 -26.72
N LYS A 899 21.31 -64.40 -26.91
CA LYS A 899 22.44 -63.58 -26.38
C LYS A 899 21.99 -62.55 -25.34
N ARG A 900 21.07 -62.95 -24.44
CA ARG A 900 20.59 -62.08 -23.34
C ARG A 900 21.71 -61.58 -22.45
#